data_AF-A0A957T4U0-F1
#
_entry.id   AF-A0A957T4U0-F1
#
_cell.length_a   1.000
_cell.length_b   1.000
_cell.length_c   1.000
_cell.angle_alpha   90.00
_cell.angle_beta   90.00
_cell.angle_gamma   90.00
#
_symmetry.space_group_name_H-M   'P 1'
#
loop_
_entity.id
_entity.type
_entity.pdbx_description
1 polymer ?
#
loop_
_entity_poly.entity_id
_entity_poly.type
_entity_poly.pdbx_seq_one_letter_code
_entity_poly.pdbx_strand_id
1 'polypeptide(L)'
;MSAAAEGSATTLIQDTSSQITGFVLDIAGDGIADAVVTVEGQNAAATTAADGSFVINDVTPGFVFLYASSPSQAYLDGETRESISVAAGATTSDVVITLSGRPGPDATTVGMATCQDCHDGEWDEMFMALDGSPDAAAHSRFVNEGTSRIVYPELWPEPGDKFLPRNPKGELLLVQDPADGAGMVNVVLCTQDAPEGRKYIFKFYRELEEGAAARTKDELDCNADDTAVFIPVGGTIGGEGNWGEGHADPAHEMDDRYPNFGEGKQRFLARIQDVPYLVNWMQEHEVPLERAKQDYVAYMPVYVVQDGTSADSDILAGKEVGVPKFWQKSPDHWATPDNTLSRNCAGCHATGVEIDYQNFTDGDVTYKAVVTSFDYQDLNVSCERCHGPGSEHADTKDPAKIISPQYLTAQAGNELCGQCHAAHAGKSATPEGVFKYAFDATYKDSLGSGYFVPGVHQLETFYVNFNQPTLNDKWQEGSFHSWPDQVHSRAHSQQLPEMQQSIHVNNPYAKLTCYSCHDAHSLDAGPASIEMGGYEFANAAYSNNTLCLVCHATHGPFADISIEDVAVLQNDTGRVVSQEGVPLAFEDTTAFLARNRIARAVAKHMQAEAGMGGALYMPDDPNMPVGNCTSCHMAQIGKLQDVNDDAQYHLAPDSNGLSAVAEGNVASHVFDIVWPAQSSVLRNADPSAGHDYDIMPNSCSACHDFSRISGDAD
;
A
#
# COMPACT_ATOMS: atom_id res chain seq x y z
N MET A 1 -20.84 -19.55 79.94
CA MET A 1 -20.45 -18.21 80.44
C MET A 1 -19.15 -17.86 79.72
N SER A 2 -18.99 -16.84 78.90
CA SER A 2 -19.76 -15.67 78.48
C SER A 2 -19.20 -15.32 77.10
N ALA A 3 -20.03 -15.37 76.05
CA ALA A 3 -20.39 -14.24 75.18
C ALA A 3 -19.26 -13.66 74.31
N ALA A 4 -19.48 -13.81 73.00
CA ALA A 4 -18.78 -13.17 71.90
C ALA A 4 -18.94 -11.64 71.92
N ALA A 5 -17.93 -10.95 71.41
CA ALA A 5 -18.06 -9.59 70.90
C ALA A 5 -17.73 -9.64 69.41
N GLU A 6 -18.76 -9.52 68.57
CA GLU A 6 -18.66 -9.26 67.14
C GLU A 6 -18.10 -7.84 66.96
N GLY A 7 -16.85 -7.75 66.51
CA GLY A 7 -16.31 -6.53 65.94
C GLY A 7 -16.80 -6.41 64.50
N SER A 8 -17.76 -5.51 64.26
CA SER A 8 -18.11 -5.03 62.94
C SER A 8 -16.87 -4.43 62.28
N ALA A 9 -16.22 -5.20 61.40
CA ALA A 9 -15.30 -4.65 60.43
C ALA A 9 -16.17 -3.89 59.42
N THR A 10 -16.33 -2.60 59.66
CA THR A 10 -16.79 -1.67 58.63
C THR A 10 -15.68 -1.67 57.58
N THR A 11 -15.85 -2.46 56.52
CA THR A 11 -15.06 -2.32 55.31
C THR A 11 -15.34 -0.91 54.80
N LEU A 12 -14.43 0.02 55.10
CA LEU A 12 -14.31 1.26 54.35
C LEU A 12 -14.01 0.83 52.91
N ILE A 13 -15.03 0.77 52.08
CA ILE A 13 -14.85 0.88 50.64
C ILE A 13 -14.30 2.30 50.47
N GLN A 14 -12.97 2.42 50.42
CA GLN A 14 -12.39 3.65 49.89
C GLN A 14 -12.94 3.77 48.47
N ASP A 15 -13.63 4.88 48.24
CA ASP A 15 -14.09 5.26 46.91
C ASP A 15 -12.83 5.49 46.07
N THR A 16 -12.41 4.47 45.32
CA THR A 16 -11.24 4.48 44.44
C THR A 16 -11.59 5.04 43.05
N SER A 17 -12.78 5.62 42.91
CA SER A 17 -13.27 6.21 41.67
C SER A 17 -12.39 7.41 41.30
N SER A 18 -11.89 7.39 40.07
CA SER A 18 -11.00 8.41 39.52
C SER A 18 -11.77 9.23 38.49
N GLN A 19 -11.27 10.42 38.16
CA GLN A 19 -11.94 11.34 37.26
C GLN A 19 -11.03 11.67 36.08
N ILE A 20 -11.64 11.87 34.91
CA ILE A 20 -10.97 12.51 33.77
C ILE A 20 -11.71 13.79 33.43
N THR A 21 -10.96 14.88 33.24
CA THR A 21 -11.49 16.16 32.77
C THR A 21 -10.72 16.62 31.54
N GLY A 22 -11.40 17.33 30.65
CA GLY A 22 -10.83 17.69 29.37
C GLY A 22 -11.77 18.50 28.49
N PHE A 23 -11.39 18.62 27.22
CA PHE A 23 -12.13 19.33 26.19
C PHE A 23 -12.26 18.50 24.92
N VAL A 24 -13.41 18.62 24.26
CA VAL A 24 -13.55 18.26 22.84
C VAL A 24 -13.56 19.56 22.04
N LEU A 25 -12.59 19.68 21.13
CA LEU A 25 -12.39 20.89 20.33
C LEU A 25 -12.54 20.57 18.85
N ASP A 26 -12.87 21.58 18.05
CA ASP A 26 -12.63 21.52 16.61
C ASP A 26 -11.17 21.87 16.30
N ILE A 27 -10.82 21.81 15.01
CA ILE A 27 -9.47 22.10 14.53
C ILE A 27 -9.08 23.58 14.63
N ALA A 28 -10.04 24.50 14.79
CA ALA A 28 -9.78 25.91 15.06
C ALA A 28 -9.52 26.16 16.56
N GLY A 29 -9.74 25.14 17.40
CA GLY A 29 -9.58 25.19 18.85
C GLY A 29 -10.85 25.64 19.58
N ASP A 30 -11.99 25.73 18.88
CA ASP A 30 -13.27 26.08 19.49
C ASP A 30 -13.93 24.85 20.12
N GLY A 31 -14.61 25.05 21.26
CA GLY A 31 -15.25 23.98 22.01
C GLY A 31 -16.49 23.40 21.32
N ILE A 32 -16.58 22.06 21.25
CA ILE A 32 -17.72 21.36 20.65
C ILE A 32 -18.70 20.93 21.73
N ALA A 33 -19.90 21.51 21.72
CA ALA A 33 -20.97 21.17 22.64
C ALA A 33 -21.67 19.84 22.28
N ASP A 34 -22.22 19.17 23.30
CA ASP A 34 -23.05 17.97 23.18
C ASP A 34 -22.35 16.72 22.59
N ALA A 35 -21.03 16.75 22.41
CA ALA A 35 -20.23 15.56 22.08
C ALA A 35 -20.28 14.56 23.25
N VAL A 36 -20.37 13.26 22.94
CA VAL A 36 -20.36 12.20 23.96
C VAL A 36 -18.97 11.60 24.04
N VAL A 37 -18.32 11.77 25.19
CA VAL A 37 -17.00 11.19 25.46
C VAL A 37 -17.17 9.94 26.32
N THR A 38 -16.60 8.83 25.89
CA THR A 38 -16.67 7.53 26.58
C THR A 38 -15.28 6.98 26.85
N VAL A 39 -15.14 6.21 27.93
CA VAL A 39 -13.89 5.50 28.26
C VAL A 39 -13.97 4.08 27.71
N GLU A 40 -13.03 3.70 26.86
CA GLU A 40 -13.05 2.39 26.22
C GLU A 40 -13.00 1.24 27.24
N GLY A 41 -13.86 0.24 27.04
CA GLY A 41 -13.96 -0.93 27.92
C GLY A 41 -14.60 -0.64 29.28
N GLN A 42 -15.10 0.57 29.53
CA GLN A 42 -15.75 0.95 30.78
C GLN A 42 -17.14 1.55 30.54
N ASN A 43 -18.03 1.45 31.53
CA ASN A 43 -19.33 2.12 31.50
C ASN A 43 -19.21 3.53 32.12
N ALA A 44 -18.28 4.33 31.60
CA ALA A 44 -18.00 5.69 32.04
C ALA A 44 -18.05 6.64 30.85
N ALA A 45 -18.87 7.69 30.95
CA ALA A 45 -19.10 8.64 29.87
C ALA A 45 -19.47 10.03 30.40
N ALA A 46 -19.29 11.04 29.56
CA ALA A 46 -19.73 12.41 29.79
C ALA A 46 -20.21 13.05 28.49
N THR A 47 -21.05 14.07 28.60
CA THR A 47 -21.43 14.93 27.47
C THR A 47 -20.76 16.28 27.65
N THR A 48 -20.17 16.81 26.59
CA THR A 48 -19.47 18.09 26.64
C THR A 48 -20.42 19.26 26.86
N ALA A 49 -19.97 20.25 27.63
CA ALA A 49 -20.67 21.51 27.83
C ALA A 49 -20.52 22.43 26.60
N ALA A 50 -21.14 23.61 26.66
CA ALA A 50 -21.14 24.57 25.55
C ALA A 50 -19.73 25.05 25.12
N ASP A 51 -18.75 24.97 26.01
CA ASP A 51 -17.35 25.31 25.77
C ASP A 51 -16.49 24.07 25.42
N GLY A 52 -17.11 22.92 25.14
CA GLY A 52 -16.43 21.66 24.86
C GLY A 52 -15.93 20.92 26.10
N SER A 53 -16.04 21.49 27.30
CA SER A 53 -15.49 20.85 28.51
C SER A 53 -16.30 19.62 28.93
N PHE A 54 -15.61 18.59 29.45
CA PHE A 54 -16.24 17.38 29.99
C PHE A 54 -15.61 16.94 31.31
N VAL A 55 -16.39 16.15 32.06
CA VAL A 55 -15.97 15.53 33.33
C VAL A 55 -16.54 14.11 33.38
N ILE A 56 -15.67 13.11 33.23
CA ILE A 56 -16.03 11.70 33.39
C ILE A 56 -15.68 11.26 34.81
N ASN A 57 -16.69 10.81 35.55
CA ASN A 57 -16.53 10.28 36.90
C ASN A 57 -16.45 8.75 36.87
N ASP A 58 -16.04 8.16 38.00
CA ASP A 58 -16.03 6.72 38.23
C ASP A 58 -15.17 5.92 37.22
N VAL A 59 -14.07 6.53 36.77
CA VAL A 59 -13.09 5.90 35.89
C VAL A 59 -12.27 4.89 36.69
N THR A 60 -12.18 3.67 36.17
CA THR A 60 -11.33 2.63 36.73
C THR A 60 -9.86 2.99 36.47
N PRO A 61 -8.99 2.97 37.50
CA PRO A 61 -7.58 3.30 37.36
C PRO A 61 -6.85 2.39 36.37
N GLY A 62 -5.88 2.95 35.64
CA GLY A 62 -5.10 2.25 34.61
C GLY A 62 -4.80 3.14 33.42
N PHE A 63 -4.29 2.53 32.35
CA PHE A 63 -4.19 3.18 31.05
C PHE A 63 -5.53 3.04 30.33
N VAL A 64 -6.10 4.15 29.88
CA VAL A 64 -7.39 4.18 29.21
C VAL A 64 -7.33 5.02 27.94
N PHE A 65 -8.18 4.70 26.97
CA PHE A 65 -8.43 5.54 25.80
C PHE A 65 -9.82 6.15 25.88
N LEU A 66 -9.98 7.34 25.32
CA LEU A 66 -11.27 8.00 25.19
C LEU A 66 -11.72 8.03 23.74
N TYR A 67 -13.01 7.81 23.53
CA TYR A 67 -13.69 7.99 22.25
C TYR A 67 -14.68 9.15 22.37
N ALA A 68 -14.70 10.04 21.38
CA ALA A 68 -15.63 11.16 21.28
C ALA A 68 -16.54 10.98 20.05
N SER A 69 -17.83 10.73 20.31
CA SER A 69 -18.86 10.74 19.28
C SER A 69 -19.23 12.17 18.92
N SER A 70 -19.15 12.48 17.63
CA SER A 70 -19.53 13.78 17.09
C SER A 70 -21.03 14.06 17.32
N PRO A 71 -21.40 15.28 17.73
CA PRO A 71 -22.80 15.64 17.96
C PRO A 71 -23.58 15.95 16.67
N SER A 72 -22.89 16.09 15.53
CA SER A 72 -23.51 16.49 14.26
C SER A 72 -22.68 16.08 13.04
N GLN A 73 -23.22 16.25 11.83
CA GLN A 73 -22.49 16.00 10.58
C GLN A 73 -21.48 17.10 10.22
N ALA A 74 -21.23 18.08 11.09
CA ALA A 74 -20.15 19.05 10.88
C ALA A 74 -18.76 18.48 11.21
N TYR A 75 -18.70 17.42 12.02
CA TYR A 75 -17.45 16.81 12.46
C TYR A 75 -17.49 15.29 12.29
N LEU A 76 -16.30 14.70 12.21
CA LEU A 76 -16.09 13.25 12.33
C LEU A 76 -15.88 12.88 13.81
N ASP A 77 -16.14 11.61 14.13
CA ASP A 77 -15.76 11.07 15.43
C ASP A 77 -14.24 11.10 15.62
N GLY A 78 -13.81 11.18 16.87
CA GLY A 78 -12.39 11.25 17.24
C GLY A 78 -12.08 10.43 18.47
N GLU A 79 -10.80 10.25 18.76
CA GLU A 79 -10.36 9.51 19.95
C GLU A 79 -8.96 9.97 20.40
N THR A 80 -8.59 9.59 21.61
CA THR A 80 -7.18 9.68 22.03
C THR A 80 -6.39 8.53 21.41
N ARG A 81 -5.29 8.87 20.72
CA ARG A 81 -4.38 7.88 20.13
C ARG A 81 -3.30 7.38 21.09
N GLU A 82 -2.99 8.15 22.13
CA GLU A 82 -2.15 7.73 23.25
C GLU A 82 -3.02 7.43 24.47
N SER A 83 -2.59 6.50 25.30
CA SER A 83 -3.34 6.13 26.49
C SER A 83 -3.14 7.14 27.62
N ILE A 84 -4.23 7.42 28.32
CA ILE A 84 -4.26 8.30 29.46
C ILE A 84 -3.98 7.47 30.71
N SER A 85 -2.95 7.85 31.47
CA SER A 85 -2.68 7.24 32.77
C SER A 85 -3.61 7.81 33.84
N VAL A 86 -4.46 6.96 34.43
CA VAL A 86 -5.40 7.32 35.49
C VAL A 86 -4.99 6.65 36.79
N ALA A 87 -4.56 7.44 37.76
CA ALA A 87 -4.20 6.95 39.09
C ALA A 87 -5.44 6.83 40.01
N ALA A 88 -5.42 5.86 40.93
CA ALA A 88 -6.55 5.61 41.82
C ALA A 88 -6.91 6.81 42.70
N GLY A 89 -8.17 7.25 42.61
CA GLY A 89 -8.70 8.39 43.36
C GLY A 89 -8.14 9.75 42.91
N ALA A 90 -7.51 9.82 41.73
CA ALA A 90 -6.97 11.05 41.17
C ALA A 90 -7.91 11.62 40.09
N THR A 91 -7.76 12.93 39.83
CA THR A 91 -8.30 13.57 38.63
C THR A 91 -7.18 13.74 37.62
N THR A 92 -7.29 13.07 36.48
CA THR A 92 -6.46 13.36 35.31
C THR A 92 -7.13 14.51 34.55
N SER A 93 -6.38 15.58 34.26
CA SER A 93 -6.91 16.82 33.68
C SER A 93 -6.25 17.14 32.34
N ASP A 94 -6.78 18.15 31.66
CA ASP A 94 -6.22 18.72 30.42
C ASP A 94 -6.14 17.73 29.25
N VAL A 95 -7.04 16.74 29.23
CA VAL A 95 -7.17 15.82 28.11
C VAL A 95 -7.90 16.53 26.97
N VAL A 96 -7.32 16.55 25.77
CA VAL A 96 -7.91 17.18 24.59
C VAL A 96 -8.18 16.12 23.53
N ILE A 97 -9.40 16.13 22.98
CA ILE A 97 -9.75 15.39 21.77
C ILE A 97 -10.16 16.42 20.72
N THR A 98 -9.41 16.50 19.62
CA THR A 98 -9.77 17.34 18.49
C THR A 98 -10.56 16.52 17.49
N LEU A 99 -11.72 17.02 17.04
CA LEU A 99 -12.50 16.38 16.00
C LEU A 99 -12.14 16.97 14.63
N SER A 100 -11.91 16.10 13.66
CA SER A 100 -11.78 16.51 12.26
C SER A 100 -13.08 17.16 11.76
N GLY A 101 -12.94 18.15 10.88
CA GLY A 101 -14.04 18.61 10.03
C GLY A 101 -14.60 17.48 9.17
N ARG A 102 -15.86 17.64 8.76
CA ARG A 102 -16.55 16.74 7.83
C ARG A 102 -17.09 17.57 6.65
N PRO A 103 -16.69 17.26 5.41
CA PRO A 103 -17.30 17.87 4.23
C PRO A 103 -18.82 17.68 4.24
N GLY A 104 -19.56 18.70 3.81
CA GLY A 104 -21.01 18.60 3.69
C GLY A 104 -21.42 17.54 2.66
N PRO A 105 -22.67 17.04 2.71
CA PRO A 105 -23.12 15.94 1.86
C PRO A 105 -23.06 16.23 0.36
N ASP A 106 -23.08 17.51 -0.03
CA ASP A 106 -23.03 17.98 -1.41
C ASP A 106 -21.62 18.41 -1.85
N ALA A 107 -20.60 18.23 -1.00
CA ALA A 107 -19.22 18.59 -1.33
C ALA A 107 -18.67 17.71 -2.45
N THR A 108 -17.92 18.33 -3.36
CA THR A 108 -17.33 17.69 -4.54
C THR A 108 -15.81 17.86 -4.54
N THR A 109 -15.13 17.04 -5.34
CA THR A 109 -13.68 17.13 -5.54
C THR A 109 -13.36 18.28 -6.48
N VAL A 110 -12.36 19.11 -6.16
CA VAL A 110 -11.94 20.27 -6.96
C VAL A 110 -10.61 20.10 -7.69
N GLY A 111 -9.88 19.02 -7.39
CA GLY A 111 -8.62 18.66 -8.01
C GLY A 111 -7.41 19.38 -7.42
N MET A 112 -6.24 18.77 -7.61
CA MET A 112 -4.97 19.23 -7.04
C MET A 112 -4.60 20.66 -7.43
N ALA A 113 -4.89 21.05 -8.68
CA ALA A 113 -4.58 22.40 -9.17
C ALA A 113 -5.26 23.49 -8.33
N THR A 114 -6.52 23.26 -7.90
CA THR A 114 -7.26 24.21 -7.05
C THR A 114 -6.62 24.32 -5.66
N CYS A 115 -6.18 23.19 -5.09
CA CYS A 115 -5.47 23.17 -3.82
C CYS A 115 -4.14 23.91 -3.92
N GLN A 116 -3.37 23.66 -4.99
CA GLN A 116 -2.09 24.30 -5.24
C GLN A 116 -2.25 25.82 -5.35
N ASP A 117 -3.24 26.33 -6.05
CA ASP A 117 -3.48 27.78 -6.18
C ASP A 117 -3.56 28.54 -4.84
N CYS A 118 -3.96 27.86 -3.75
CA CYS A 118 -4.01 28.44 -2.40
C CYS A 118 -2.84 28.04 -1.51
N HIS A 119 -2.27 26.85 -1.68
CA HIS A 119 -1.27 26.27 -0.78
C HIS A 119 0.17 26.22 -1.32
N ASP A 120 0.43 26.58 -2.60
CA ASP A 120 1.75 26.55 -3.25
C ASP A 120 2.84 27.14 -2.35
N GLY A 121 2.62 28.35 -1.83
CA GLY A 121 3.61 29.05 -0.99
C GLY A 121 3.71 28.63 0.49
N GLU A 122 2.86 27.71 0.96
CA GLU A 122 2.98 27.15 2.32
C GLU A 122 3.69 25.78 2.30
N TRP A 123 3.52 25.01 1.22
CA TRP A 123 3.99 23.63 1.11
C TRP A 123 4.72 23.38 -0.22
N ASP A 124 5.59 24.29 -0.64
CA ASP A 124 6.35 24.21 -1.90
C ASP A 124 7.01 22.82 -2.10
N GLU A 125 7.69 22.30 -1.05
CA GLU A 125 8.36 20.99 -1.10
C GLU A 125 7.39 19.83 -1.30
N MET A 126 6.18 19.90 -0.73
CA MET A 126 5.14 18.88 -0.91
C MET A 126 4.59 18.89 -2.33
N PHE A 127 4.28 20.06 -2.89
CA PHE A 127 3.77 20.15 -4.26
C PHE A 127 4.85 19.79 -5.30
N MET A 128 6.12 20.11 -5.04
CA MET A 128 7.23 19.56 -5.81
C MET A 128 7.25 18.03 -5.73
N ALA A 129 7.03 17.46 -4.55
CA ALA A 129 6.88 16.03 -4.35
C ALA A 129 5.54 15.47 -4.87
N LEU A 130 4.71 16.23 -5.59
CA LEU A 130 3.47 15.75 -6.24
C LEU A 130 3.41 16.14 -7.73
N ASP A 131 4.51 16.65 -8.29
CA ASP A 131 4.57 17.22 -9.64
C ASP A 131 4.60 16.20 -10.79
N GLY A 132 4.57 14.89 -10.46
CA GLY A 132 4.66 13.82 -11.46
C GLY A 132 6.03 13.66 -12.14
N SER A 133 7.12 14.24 -11.59
CA SER A 133 8.53 14.13 -12.05
C SER A 133 9.11 12.69 -11.96
N PRO A 134 10.41 12.44 -11.71
CA PRO A 134 10.90 11.16 -11.13
C PRO A 134 11.06 11.17 -9.59
N ASP A 135 10.99 12.34 -8.93
CA ASP A 135 11.21 12.51 -7.48
C ASP A 135 9.93 12.90 -6.69
N ALA A 136 8.78 12.27 -6.88
CA ALA A 136 7.47 12.68 -6.35
C ALA A 136 6.81 11.46 -5.73
N ALA A 137 5.96 11.72 -4.75
CA ALA A 137 5.43 10.75 -3.81
C ALA A 137 4.86 9.57 -4.56
N ALA A 138 5.09 8.38 -4.02
CA ALA A 138 4.70 7.13 -4.66
C ALA A 138 3.17 7.01 -4.90
N HIS A 139 2.37 7.88 -4.28
CA HIS A 139 0.93 8.00 -4.50
C HIS A 139 0.57 8.88 -5.73
N SER A 140 1.44 9.81 -6.13
CA SER A 140 1.18 10.74 -7.24
C SER A 140 1.49 10.19 -8.64
N ARG A 141 1.96 8.93 -8.74
CA ARG A 141 2.45 8.36 -10.01
C ARG A 141 2.02 6.92 -10.23
N PHE A 142 0.92 6.74 -10.92
CA PHE A 142 0.49 5.41 -11.31
C PHE A 142 0.17 5.28 -12.79
N VAL A 143 -0.61 6.20 -13.36
CA VAL A 143 -0.95 6.18 -14.78
C VAL A 143 -0.15 7.27 -15.50
N ASN A 144 0.68 6.87 -16.46
CA ASN A 144 1.37 7.79 -17.34
C ASN A 144 0.75 7.73 -18.73
N GLU A 145 0.19 8.85 -19.20
CA GLU A 145 -0.35 8.93 -20.54
C GLU A 145 0.78 8.97 -21.59
N GLY A 146 0.64 8.19 -22.65
CA GLY A 146 1.65 8.05 -23.70
C GLY A 146 2.81 7.12 -23.33
N THR A 147 3.98 7.36 -23.93
CA THR A 147 5.14 6.45 -23.89
C THR A 147 6.42 7.11 -23.35
N SER A 148 6.32 8.31 -22.78
CA SER A 148 7.46 9.07 -22.27
C SER A 148 8.17 8.42 -21.08
N ARG A 149 7.50 7.47 -20.42
CA ARG A 149 7.95 6.79 -19.19
C ARG A 149 8.13 5.27 -19.36
N ILE A 150 8.35 4.80 -20.59
CA ILE A 150 8.62 3.37 -20.77
C ILE A 150 9.92 2.98 -20.07
N VAL A 151 9.86 1.95 -19.24
CA VAL A 151 11.03 1.34 -18.63
C VAL A 151 11.54 0.19 -19.47
N TYR A 152 12.83 -0.09 -19.38
CA TYR A 152 13.51 -1.09 -20.19
C TYR A 152 13.27 -0.93 -21.71
N PRO A 153 13.45 0.28 -22.28
CA PRO A 153 13.27 0.49 -23.72
C PRO A 153 14.16 -0.43 -24.59
N GLU A 154 15.25 -0.95 -24.05
CA GLU A 154 16.18 -1.91 -24.65
C GLU A 154 15.63 -3.34 -24.74
N LEU A 155 14.63 -3.71 -23.90
CA LEU A 155 13.94 -5.00 -24.05
C LEU A 155 13.01 -4.99 -25.26
N TRP A 156 12.52 -3.81 -25.65
CA TRP A 156 11.77 -3.66 -26.88
C TRP A 156 12.69 -3.81 -28.10
N PRO A 157 12.19 -4.41 -29.20
CA PRO A 157 13.01 -4.57 -30.39
C PRO A 157 13.36 -3.21 -31.01
N GLU A 158 14.52 -3.12 -31.65
CA GLU A 158 14.86 -1.95 -32.47
C GLU A 158 13.92 -1.84 -33.69
N PRO A 159 13.75 -0.63 -34.27
CA PRO A 159 12.87 -0.44 -35.42
C PRO A 159 13.19 -1.37 -36.59
N GLY A 160 12.19 -2.14 -37.02
CA GLY A 160 12.32 -3.15 -38.07
C GLY A 160 12.71 -4.55 -37.59
N ASP A 161 13.04 -4.71 -36.30
CA ASP A 161 13.14 -6.01 -35.62
C ASP A 161 11.83 -6.34 -34.87
N LYS A 162 11.79 -7.51 -34.22
CA LYS A 162 10.61 -8.05 -33.55
C LYS A 162 10.96 -8.72 -32.23
N PHE A 163 10.04 -8.64 -31.27
CA PHE A 163 10.04 -9.52 -30.11
C PHE A 163 8.83 -10.45 -30.18
N LEU A 164 9.05 -11.74 -29.90
CA LEU A 164 8.01 -12.78 -29.95
C LEU A 164 7.71 -13.26 -28.52
N PRO A 165 6.64 -12.74 -27.88
CA PRO A 165 6.23 -13.17 -26.55
C PRO A 165 5.96 -14.67 -26.48
N ARG A 166 6.20 -15.25 -25.31
CA ARG A 166 6.01 -16.68 -25.05
C ARG A 166 5.07 -16.90 -23.86
N ASN A 167 4.34 -18.00 -23.90
CA ASN A 167 3.60 -18.49 -22.75
C ASN A 167 4.55 -19.16 -21.73
N PRO A 168 4.08 -19.52 -20.51
CA PRO A 168 4.89 -20.18 -19.50
C PRO A 168 5.49 -21.53 -19.92
N LYS A 169 4.98 -22.15 -21.01
CA LYS A 169 5.52 -23.39 -21.59
C LYS A 169 6.60 -23.13 -22.64
N GLY A 170 6.96 -21.86 -22.89
CA GLY A 170 7.92 -21.45 -23.91
C GLY A 170 7.38 -21.45 -25.34
N GLU A 171 6.09 -21.71 -25.55
CA GLU A 171 5.43 -21.67 -26.85
C GLU A 171 5.16 -20.21 -27.24
N LEU A 172 4.98 -19.94 -28.54
CA LEU A 172 4.59 -18.59 -28.99
C LEU A 172 3.25 -18.21 -28.36
N LEU A 173 3.19 -17.01 -27.79
CA LEU A 173 2.00 -16.53 -27.11
C LEU A 173 0.86 -16.36 -28.12
N LEU A 174 -0.30 -16.88 -27.74
CA LEU A 174 -1.57 -16.60 -28.39
C LEU A 174 -2.42 -15.75 -27.45
N VAL A 175 -3.12 -14.76 -28.00
CA VAL A 175 -3.95 -13.81 -27.27
C VAL A 175 -5.28 -13.60 -28.00
N GLN A 176 -6.31 -13.12 -27.32
CA GLN A 176 -7.61 -12.79 -27.91
C GLN A 176 -7.43 -11.87 -29.12
N ASP A 177 -8.09 -12.16 -30.25
CA ASP A 177 -8.04 -11.34 -31.47
C ASP A 177 -8.74 -9.99 -31.22
N PRO A 178 -8.04 -8.84 -31.30
CA PRO A 178 -8.68 -7.54 -31.16
C PRO A 178 -9.47 -7.09 -32.39
N ALA A 179 -9.46 -7.84 -33.51
CA ALA A 179 -10.23 -7.49 -34.69
C ALA A 179 -11.74 -7.73 -34.47
N ASP A 180 -12.11 -8.85 -33.85
CA ASP A 180 -13.50 -9.27 -33.65
C ASP A 180 -13.78 -9.88 -32.26
N GLY A 181 -12.76 -9.95 -31.39
CA GLY A 181 -12.88 -10.48 -30.03
C GLY A 181 -12.95 -12.01 -29.96
N ALA A 182 -12.88 -12.71 -31.10
CA ALA A 182 -13.03 -14.15 -31.20
C ALA A 182 -11.71 -14.84 -31.53
N GLY A 183 -11.54 -16.06 -31.02
CA GLY A 183 -10.33 -16.84 -31.31
C GLY A 183 -9.07 -16.32 -30.64
N MET A 184 -7.95 -16.95 -30.98
CA MET A 184 -6.65 -16.66 -30.37
C MET A 184 -5.57 -16.52 -31.46
N VAL A 185 -4.79 -15.44 -31.37
CA VAL A 185 -3.86 -15.01 -32.41
C VAL A 185 -2.47 -14.74 -31.87
N ASN A 186 -1.46 -14.84 -32.74
CA ASN A 186 -0.11 -14.45 -32.36
C ASN A 186 -0.01 -12.93 -32.20
N VAL A 187 0.70 -12.53 -31.16
CA VAL A 187 1.09 -11.14 -30.92
C VAL A 187 2.60 -10.98 -31.10
N VAL A 188 3.00 -9.84 -31.66
CA VAL A 188 4.39 -9.45 -31.86
C VAL A 188 4.56 -8.05 -31.29
N LEU A 189 5.62 -7.83 -30.51
CA LEU A 189 5.98 -6.48 -30.08
C LEU A 189 6.91 -5.87 -31.13
N CYS A 190 6.63 -4.64 -31.50
CA CYS A 190 7.29 -3.89 -32.54
C CYS A 190 7.61 -2.47 -32.07
N THR A 191 8.61 -1.84 -32.67
CA THR A 191 8.85 -0.41 -32.51
C THR A 191 8.95 0.29 -33.86
N GLN A 192 8.61 1.57 -33.87
CA GLN A 192 8.73 2.42 -35.03
C GLN A 192 9.19 3.82 -34.60
N ASP A 193 10.26 4.32 -35.20
CA ASP A 193 10.66 5.71 -34.99
C ASP A 193 9.69 6.66 -35.68
N ALA A 194 9.26 7.69 -34.96
CA ALA A 194 8.45 8.79 -35.48
C ALA A 194 9.05 10.14 -35.04
N PRO A 195 8.70 11.26 -35.73
CA PRO A 195 9.19 12.59 -35.35
C PRO A 195 8.89 12.97 -33.89
N GLU A 196 7.74 12.53 -33.39
CA GLU A 196 7.27 12.69 -32.00
C GLU A 196 7.94 11.75 -30.98
N GLY A 197 8.81 10.83 -31.41
CA GLY A 197 9.48 9.84 -30.57
C GLY A 197 9.25 8.40 -31.04
N ARG A 198 9.91 7.45 -30.37
CA ARG A 198 9.74 6.02 -30.65
C ARG A 198 8.34 5.57 -30.24
N LYS A 199 7.62 4.93 -31.17
CA LYS A 199 6.33 4.28 -30.95
C LYS A 199 6.56 2.82 -30.59
N TYR A 200 5.81 2.35 -29.60
CA TYR A 200 5.82 0.98 -29.12
C TYR A 200 4.47 0.37 -29.49
N ILE A 201 4.48 -0.75 -30.22
CA ILE A 201 3.31 -1.24 -30.94
C ILE A 201 3.15 -2.74 -30.70
N PHE A 202 1.93 -3.15 -30.42
CA PHE A 202 1.52 -4.54 -30.43
C PHE A 202 0.88 -4.84 -31.78
N LYS A 203 1.47 -5.77 -32.54
CA LYS A 203 0.90 -6.29 -33.79
C LYS A 203 0.21 -7.62 -33.51
N PHE A 204 -1.08 -7.67 -33.80
CA PHE A 204 -1.92 -8.86 -33.67
C PHE A 204 -2.22 -9.40 -35.07
N TYR A 205 -1.87 -10.65 -35.31
CA TYR A 205 -2.20 -11.33 -36.55
C TYR A 205 -3.67 -11.74 -36.53
N ARG A 206 -4.27 -12.01 -37.70
CA ARG A 206 -5.61 -12.62 -37.72
C ARG A 206 -5.61 -14.06 -37.24
N GLU A 207 -6.78 -14.51 -36.80
CA GLU A 207 -7.03 -15.93 -36.61
C GLU A 207 -6.73 -16.72 -37.90
N LEU A 208 -6.18 -17.92 -37.71
CA LEU A 208 -5.94 -18.86 -38.79
C LEU A 208 -7.22 -19.64 -39.09
N GLU A 209 -7.44 -20.00 -40.36
CA GLU A 209 -8.54 -20.90 -40.71
C GLU A 209 -8.42 -22.24 -39.95
N GLU A 210 -9.56 -22.84 -39.61
CA GLU A 210 -9.61 -24.10 -38.87
C GLU A 210 -8.77 -25.19 -39.58
N GLY A 211 -7.82 -25.78 -38.85
CA GLY A 211 -6.93 -26.82 -39.38
C GLY A 211 -5.71 -26.30 -40.15
N ALA A 212 -5.53 -24.98 -40.29
CA ALA A 212 -4.29 -24.41 -40.81
C ALA A 212 -3.11 -24.69 -39.88
N ALA A 213 -1.91 -24.75 -40.46
CA ALA A 213 -0.68 -24.91 -39.69
C ALA A 213 -0.40 -23.64 -38.87
N ALA A 214 0.11 -23.81 -37.65
CA ALA A 214 0.54 -22.69 -36.82
C ALA A 214 1.62 -21.87 -37.54
N ARG A 215 1.58 -20.54 -37.35
CA ARG A 215 2.59 -19.63 -37.89
C ARG A 215 3.97 -19.99 -37.35
N THR A 216 4.94 -19.99 -38.24
CA THR A 216 6.36 -20.10 -37.94
C THR A 216 6.91 -18.76 -37.45
N LYS A 217 8.08 -18.78 -36.81
CA LYS A 217 8.74 -17.56 -36.32
C LYS A 217 9.09 -16.58 -37.44
N ASP A 218 9.32 -17.08 -38.66
CA ASP A 218 9.71 -16.25 -39.81
C ASP A 218 8.50 -15.54 -40.43
N GLU A 219 7.29 -16.10 -40.28
CA GLU A 219 6.03 -15.50 -40.73
C GLU A 219 5.50 -14.40 -39.79
N LEU A 220 6.07 -14.31 -38.58
CA LEU A 220 5.75 -13.27 -37.61
C LEU A 220 6.79 -12.16 -37.73
N ASP A 221 6.46 -10.99 -38.26
CA ASP A 221 7.32 -9.80 -38.38
C ASP A 221 6.60 -8.49 -37.99
N CYS A 222 7.32 -7.36 -38.07
CA CYS A 222 6.79 -6.01 -37.81
C CYS A 222 6.46 -5.21 -39.08
N ASN A 223 6.43 -5.85 -40.25
CA ASN A 223 6.09 -5.17 -41.50
C ASN A 223 4.60 -4.86 -41.58
N ALA A 224 4.26 -3.83 -42.37
CA ALA A 224 2.87 -3.51 -42.68
C ALA A 224 2.18 -4.73 -43.31
N ASP A 225 1.07 -5.12 -42.71
CA ASP A 225 0.23 -6.23 -43.13
C ASP A 225 -1.22 -5.76 -43.03
N ASP A 226 -1.88 -5.64 -44.18
CA ASP A 226 -3.26 -5.15 -44.29
C ASP A 226 -4.27 -6.02 -43.53
N THR A 227 -3.86 -7.21 -43.10
CA THR A 227 -4.69 -8.14 -42.35
C THR A 227 -4.47 -8.08 -40.84
N ALA A 228 -3.38 -7.50 -40.35
CA ALA A 228 -3.05 -7.43 -38.94
C ALA A 228 -3.62 -6.17 -38.26
N VAL A 229 -3.87 -6.25 -36.95
CA VAL A 229 -4.26 -5.10 -36.13
C VAL A 229 -3.01 -4.57 -35.43
N PHE A 230 -2.73 -3.27 -35.58
CA PHE A 230 -1.62 -2.58 -34.93
C PHE A 230 -2.17 -1.66 -33.84
N ILE A 231 -1.81 -1.94 -32.60
CA ILE A 231 -2.29 -1.19 -31.44
C ILE A 231 -1.09 -0.52 -30.77
N PRO A 232 -0.99 0.81 -30.80
CA PRO A 232 0.08 1.51 -30.10
C PRO A 232 -0.13 1.44 -28.59
N VAL A 233 0.96 1.48 -27.84
CA VAL A 233 0.93 1.78 -26.41
C VAL A 233 0.44 3.23 -26.24
N GLY A 234 -0.72 3.38 -25.61
CA GLY A 234 -1.36 4.67 -25.34
C GLY A 234 -1.06 5.22 -23.94
N GLY A 235 -0.51 4.40 -23.04
CA GLY A 235 -0.15 4.76 -21.68
C GLY A 235 0.60 3.62 -20.98
N THR A 236 1.19 3.90 -19.82
CA THR A 236 1.82 2.91 -18.95
C THR A 236 1.27 2.96 -17.53
N ILE A 237 1.38 1.84 -16.83
CA ILE A 237 1.12 1.74 -15.39
C ILE A 237 2.33 1.13 -14.69
N GLY A 238 2.83 1.83 -13.68
CA GLY A 238 3.93 1.36 -12.82
C GLY A 238 5.27 1.23 -13.53
N GLY A 239 6.24 0.65 -12.81
CA GLY A 239 7.57 0.31 -13.32
C GLY A 239 8.62 1.39 -13.14
N GLU A 240 8.22 2.63 -12.81
CA GLU A 240 9.13 3.74 -12.51
C GLU A 240 9.60 3.78 -11.04
N GLY A 241 9.24 2.77 -10.23
CA GLY A 241 9.78 2.58 -8.87
C GLY A 241 11.28 2.27 -8.89
N ASN A 242 11.91 2.08 -7.73
CA ASN A 242 13.37 2.08 -7.63
C ASN A 242 14.09 0.81 -8.15
N TRP A 243 13.76 0.38 -9.39
CA TRP A 243 14.66 -0.28 -10.34
C TRP A 243 14.39 0.17 -11.80
N GLY A 244 13.55 1.18 -12.03
CA GLY A 244 13.48 1.93 -13.29
C GLY A 244 14.59 3.00 -13.40
N GLU A 245 15.07 3.50 -12.26
CA GLU A 245 16.28 4.34 -12.18
C GLU A 245 17.56 3.55 -12.45
N GLY A 246 17.59 2.24 -12.13
CA GLY A 246 18.71 1.35 -12.48
C GLY A 246 19.02 1.27 -13.98
N HIS A 247 18.09 1.69 -14.86
CA HIS A 247 18.41 1.88 -16.28
C HIS A 247 19.24 3.16 -16.53
N ALA A 248 18.98 4.24 -15.79
CA ALA A 248 19.70 5.51 -15.87
C ALA A 248 20.95 5.57 -14.96
N ASP A 249 20.95 4.80 -13.87
CA ASP A 249 22.02 4.62 -12.87
C ASP A 249 22.24 3.12 -12.55
N PRO A 250 22.73 2.32 -13.50
CA PRO A 250 22.98 0.88 -13.29
C PRO A 250 24.06 0.58 -12.25
N ALA A 251 24.85 1.58 -11.88
CA ALA A 251 25.92 1.46 -10.89
C ALA A 251 25.46 1.87 -9.48
N HIS A 252 24.23 2.36 -9.32
CA HIS A 252 23.67 2.85 -8.07
C HIS A 252 24.61 3.90 -7.41
N GLU A 253 25.11 4.83 -8.23
CA GLU A 253 25.97 5.92 -7.78
C GLU A 253 25.18 7.02 -7.03
N MET A 254 23.85 7.06 -7.19
CA MET A 254 22.96 7.90 -6.40
C MET A 254 22.43 7.13 -5.18
N ASP A 255 22.64 7.71 -4.00
CA ASP A 255 22.10 7.16 -2.74
C ASP A 255 20.56 7.11 -2.82
N ASP A 256 20.00 5.90 -2.64
CA ASP A 256 18.56 5.69 -2.56
C ASP A 256 18.00 6.40 -1.32
N ARG A 257 17.37 7.55 -1.57
CA ARG A 257 16.67 8.30 -0.53
C ARG A 257 15.17 7.98 -0.48
N TYR A 258 14.62 7.30 -1.50
CA TYR A 258 13.19 7.30 -1.80
C TYR A 258 12.73 5.91 -2.33
N PRO A 259 12.44 4.95 -1.44
CA PRO A 259 11.96 3.64 -1.85
C PRO A 259 10.54 3.74 -2.44
N ASN A 260 10.46 3.88 -3.78
CA ASN A 260 9.20 3.85 -4.51
C ASN A 260 8.68 2.41 -4.66
N PHE A 261 7.35 2.24 -4.59
CA PHE A 261 6.68 0.94 -4.63
C PHE A 261 6.94 0.16 -5.95
N GLY A 262 7.45 -1.06 -5.81
CA GLY A 262 7.48 -2.10 -6.84
C GLY A 262 8.63 -1.97 -7.83
N GLU A 263 9.56 -2.91 -7.77
CA GLU A 263 10.72 -2.94 -8.64
C GLU A 263 10.28 -3.33 -10.07
N GLY A 264 10.45 -2.41 -11.03
CA GLY A 264 10.38 -2.63 -12.49
C GLY A 264 9.24 -3.48 -13.08
N LYS A 265 8.02 -3.44 -12.52
CA LYS A 265 6.82 -3.99 -13.18
C LYS A 265 6.06 -2.90 -13.92
N GLN A 266 6.11 -2.91 -15.26
CA GLN A 266 5.35 -1.96 -16.07
C GLN A 266 4.31 -2.66 -16.93
N ARG A 267 3.06 -2.19 -16.83
CA ARG A 267 1.98 -2.58 -17.72
C ARG A 267 1.80 -1.55 -18.82
N PHE A 268 1.37 -2.03 -19.97
CA PHE A 268 1.04 -1.19 -21.11
C PHE A 268 -0.47 -1.08 -21.25
N LEU A 269 -0.92 0.11 -21.63
CA LEU A 269 -2.31 0.45 -21.86
C LEU A 269 -2.54 0.72 -23.34
N ALA A 270 -3.71 0.35 -23.85
CA ALA A 270 -4.23 0.80 -25.13
C ALA A 270 -5.43 1.70 -24.90
N ARG A 271 -5.60 2.75 -25.69
CA ARG A 271 -6.85 3.51 -25.71
C ARG A 271 -7.95 2.61 -26.23
N ILE A 272 -9.15 2.71 -25.68
CA ILE A 272 -10.30 1.90 -26.13
C ILE A 272 -10.54 2.09 -27.64
N GLN A 273 -10.34 3.32 -28.14
CA GLN A 273 -10.51 3.70 -29.54
C GLN A 273 -9.49 3.05 -30.49
N ASP A 274 -8.38 2.53 -29.97
CA ASP A 274 -7.35 1.86 -30.78
C ASP A 274 -7.61 0.36 -30.94
N VAL A 275 -8.66 -0.19 -30.30
CA VAL A 275 -9.00 -1.62 -30.34
C VAL A 275 -10.25 -1.84 -31.20
N PRO A 276 -10.14 -2.37 -32.44
CA PRO A 276 -11.26 -2.44 -33.39
C PRO A 276 -12.51 -3.17 -32.87
N TYR A 277 -12.32 -4.30 -32.17
CA TYR A 277 -13.41 -5.05 -31.58
C TYR A 277 -14.20 -4.20 -30.56
N LEU A 278 -13.50 -3.50 -29.65
CA LEU A 278 -14.15 -2.62 -28.67
C LEU A 278 -14.89 -1.46 -29.35
N VAL A 279 -14.28 -0.87 -30.38
CA VAL A 279 -14.92 0.19 -31.18
C VAL A 279 -16.24 -0.27 -31.77
N ASN A 280 -16.25 -1.42 -32.44
CA ASN A 280 -17.46 -1.98 -33.05
C ASN A 280 -18.49 -2.36 -31.99
N TRP A 281 -18.06 -3.11 -30.96
CA TRP A 281 -18.94 -3.58 -29.90
C TRP A 281 -19.63 -2.41 -29.17
N MET A 282 -18.88 -1.37 -28.82
CA MET A 282 -19.44 -0.20 -28.13
C MET A 282 -20.42 0.59 -29.02
N GLN A 283 -20.13 0.73 -30.32
CA GLN A 283 -21.06 1.37 -31.26
C GLN A 283 -22.38 0.59 -31.40
N GLU A 284 -22.30 -0.74 -31.48
CA GLU A 284 -23.47 -1.62 -31.58
C GLU A 284 -24.35 -1.59 -30.32
N HIS A 285 -23.73 -1.37 -29.15
CA HIS A 285 -24.39 -1.35 -27.85
C HIS A 285 -24.66 0.06 -27.31
N GLU A 286 -24.49 1.10 -28.14
CA GLU A 286 -24.69 2.51 -27.77
C GLU A 286 -23.85 2.97 -26.56
N VAL A 287 -22.69 2.34 -26.34
CA VAL A 287 -21.72 2.75 -25.32
C VAL A 287 -20.82 3.86 -25.90
N PRO A 288 -20.69 5.02 -25.24
CA PRO A 288 -19.83 6.10 -25.73
C PRO A 288 -18.35 5.69 -25.75
N LEU A 289 -17.71 5.83 -26.92
CA LEU A 289 -16.26 5.69 -27.11
C LEU A 289 -15.51 6.89 -26.55
N GLU A 290 -15.99 8.09 -26.86
CA GLU A 290 -15.51 9.34 -26.28
C GLU A 290 -16.31 9.63 -25.01
N ARG A 291 -15.59 9.75 -23.90
CA ARG A 291 -16.15 10.04 -22.57
C ARG A 291 -15.61 11.40 -22.10
N ALA A 292 -15.98 11.82 -20.89
CA ALA A 292 -15.46 13.06 -20.32
C ALA A 292 -13.91 13.02 -20.22
N LYS A 293 -13.36 11.85 -19.88
CA LYS A 293 -11.91 11.58 -19.87
C LYS A 293 -11.56 10.34 -20.69
N GLN A 294 -10.30 10.30 -21.16
CA GLN A 294 -9.75 9.15 -21.87
C GLN A 294 -9.74 7.93 -20.92
N ASP A 295 -10.29 6.82 -21.40
CA ASP A 295 -10.20 5.53 -20.72
C ASP A 295 -9.34 4.55 -21.53
N TYR A 296 -8.82 3.55 -20.85
CA TYR A 296 -7.84 2.62 -21.39
C TYR A 296 -8.28 1.19 -21.14
N VAL A 297 -7.81 0.27 -21.97
CA VAL A 297 -7.78 -1.14 -21.63
C VAL A 297 -6.81 -1.33 -20.46
N ALA A 298 -7.27 -1.90 -19.35
CA ALA A 298 -6.56 -1.89 -18.07
C ALA A 298 -5.22 -2.67 -18.07
N TYR A 299 -5.10 -3.68 -18.93
CA TYR A 299 -3.87 -4.42 -19.11
C TYR A 299 -3.82 -5.04 -20.51
N MET A 300 -2.85 -4.61 -21.30
CA MET A 300 -2.44 -5.30 -22.53
C MET A 300 -1.96 -6.72 -22.21
N PRO A 301 -1.98 -7.65 -23.19
CA PRO A 301 -1.77 -9.07 -22.91
C PRO A 301 -0.30 -9.43 -22.63
N VAL A 302 0.61 -8.46 -22.68
CA VAL A 302 2.02 -8.59 -22.32
C VAL A 302 2.42 -7.38 -21.47
N TYR A 303 3.25 -7.61 -20.47
CA TYR A 303 3.79 -6.57 -19.59
C TYR A 303 5.23 -6.91 -19.18
N VAL A 304 5.94 -5.97 -18.56
CA VAL A 304 7.30 -6.19 -18.04
C VAL A 304 7.22 -6.57 -16.57
N VAL A 305 8.02 -7.57 -16.18
CA VAL A 305 8.19 -8.02 -14.79
C VAL A 305 9.65 -7.88 -14.39
N GLN A 306 9.88 -7.32 -13.20
CA GLN A 306 11.12 -7.36 -12.43
C GLN A 306 10.76 -7.56 -10.94
N ASP A 307 11.73 -8.08 -10.17
CA ASP A 307 11.72 -8.40 -8.73
C ASP A 307 12.45 -9.76 -8.49
N GLY A 308 12.63 -10.54 -9.56
CA GLY A 308 13.28 -11.86 -9.53
C GLY A 308 14.80 -11.86 -9.73
N THR A 309 15.37 -13.06 -9.70
CA THR A 309 16.80 -13.29 -10.00
C THR A 309 17.17 -12.83 -11.42
N SER A 310 18.30 -12.11 -11.54
CA SER A 310 18.81 -11.60 -12.82
C SER A 310 18.91 -12.70 -13.89
N ALA A 311 18.56 -12.37 -15.14
CA ALA A 311 18.54 -13.30 -16.27
C ALA A 311 19.89 -13.97 -16.59
N ASP A 312 21.01 -13.41 -16.15
CA ASP A 312 22.36 -13.95 -16.33
C ASP A 312 22.89 -14.68 -15.08
N SER A 313 22.08 -14.83 -14.04
CA SER A 313 22.49 -15.48 -12.79
C SER A 313 22.72 -16.97 -12.96
N ASP A 314 23.87 -17.45 -12.47
CA ASP A 314 24.22 -18.87 -12.40
C ASP A 314 23.32 -19.68 -11.43
N ILE A 315 22.47 -18.99 -10.65
CA ILE A 315 21.55 -19.60 -9.68
C ILE A 315 20.33 -20.18 -10.41
N LEU A 316 19.97 -19.61 -11.57
CA LEU A 316 18.79 -20.03 -12.31
C LEU A 316 18.95 -21.46 -12.83
N ALA A 317 18.03 -22.34 -12.45
CA ALA A 317 17.96 -23.67 -13.05
C ALA A 317 17.58 -23.57 -14.54
N GLY A 318 17.90 -24.60 -15.34
CA GLY A 318 17.70 -24.55 -16.81
C GLY A 318 16.24 -24.40 -17.29
N LYS A 319 15.25 -24.43 -16.40
CA LYS A 319 13.83 -24.17 -16.68
C LYS A 319 13.32 -22.86 -16.07
N GLU A 320 14.07 -22.27 -15.16
CA GLU A 320 13.73 -20.99 -14.54
C GLU A 320 14.00 -19.85 -15.54
N VAL A 321 13.26 -18.76 -15.39
CA VAL A 321 13.29 -17.65 -16.32
C VAL A 321 13.59 -16.38 -15.55
N GLY A 322 14.81 -15.87 -15.64
CA GLY A 322 15.19 -14.64 -14.93
C GLY A 322 14.57 -13.36 -15.50
N VAL A 323 14.84 -12.24 -14.83
CA VAL A 323 14.24 -10.92 -15.08
C VAL A 323 15.32 -9.85 -15.35
N PRO A 324 14.98 -8.66 -15.89
CA PRO A 324 13.66 -8.22 -16.37
C PRO A 324 13.21 -8.97 -17.64
N LYS A 325 11.90 -9.26 -17.76
CA LYS A 325 11.34 -9.98 -18.93
C LYS A 325 9.93 -9.52 -19.29
N PHE A 326 9.55 -9.74 -20.55
CA PHE A 326 8.15 -9.69 -20.95
C PHE A 326 7.41 -10.96 -20.51
N TRP A 327 6.24 -10.80 -19.90
CA TRP A 327 5.38 -11.88 -19.44
C TRP A 327 3.94 -11.71 -19.90
N GLN A 328 3.21 -12.83 -20.05
CA GLN A 328 1.81 -12.81 -20.45
C GLN A 328 0.91 -12.29 -19.31
N LYS A 329 -0.15 -11.56 -19.66
CA LYS A 329 -1.20 -11.15 -18.71
C LYS A 329 -2.57 -11.34 -19.32
N SER A 330 -3.37 -12.24 -18.74
CA SER A 330 -4.77 -12.48 -19.14
C SER A 330 -4.96 -12.57 -20.67
N PRO A 331 -4.22 -13.46 -21.35
CA PRO A 331 -4.11 -13.46 -22.82
C PRO A 331 -5.45 -13.67 -23.54
N ASP A 332 -6.41 -14.34 -22.92
CA ASP A 332 -7.73 -14.67 -23.47
C ASP A 332 -8.85 -13.67 -23.11
N HIS A 333 -8.54 -12.63 -22.31
CA HIS A 333 -9.55 -11.70 -21.76
C HIS A 333 -8.98 -10.27 -21.60
N TRP A 334 -8.22 -9.81 -22.59
CA TRP A 334 -7.61 -8.48 -22.54
C TRP A 334 -8.44 -7.44 -23.30
N ALA A 335 -9.15 -7.82 -24.37
CA ALA A 335 -9.90 -6.92 -25.25
C ALA A 335 -11.41 -6.97 -24.99
N THR A 336 -11.87 -7.12 -23.75
CA THR A 336 -13.30 -7.14 -23.41
C THR A 336 -13.82 -5.77 -22.95
N PRO A 337 -15.11 -5.45 -23.16
CA PRO A 337 -15.67 -4.13 -22.81
C PRO A 337 -15.67 -3.84 -21.30
N ASP A 338 -15.52 -4.86 -20.45
CA ASP A 338 -15.40 -4.74 -18.99
C ASP A 338 -13.93 -4.76 -18.50
N ASN A 339 -12.95 -4.75 -19.40
CA ASN A 339 -11.52 -4.67 -19.05
C ASN A 339 -10.96 -3.25 -19.18
N THR A 340 -11.53 -2.27 -18.46
CA THR A 340 -11.11 -0.88 -18.54
C THR A 340 -10.39 -0.38 -17.28
N LEU A 341 -9.51 0.63 -17.44
CA LEU A 341 -8.82 1.32 -16.34
C LEU A 341 -9.84 1.90 -15.36
N SER A 342 -10.87 2.57 -15.89
CA SER A 342 -11.97 3.13 -15.11
C SER A 342 -12.64 2.12 -14.18
N ARG A 343 -12.81 0.86 -14.62
CA ARG A 343 -13.45 -0.20 -13.84
C ARG A 343 -12.50 -0.94 -12.90
N ASN A 344 -11.24 -1.08 -13.26
CA ASN A 344 -10.33 -1.98 -12.54
C ASN A 344 -9.32 -1.26 -11.64
N CYS A 345 -9.02 0.01 -11.92
CA CYS A 345 -7.88 0.71 -11.36
C CYS A 345 -8.21 2.12 -10.82
N ALA A 346 -9.15 2.83 -11.45
CA ALA A 346 -9.36 4.25 -11.17
C ALA A 346 -9.71 4.56 -9.71
N GLY A 347 -10.42 3.66 -9.01
CA GLY A 347 -10.75 3.88 -7.59
C GLY A 347 -9.55 3.95 -6.65
N CYS A 348 -8.37 3.46 -7.06
CA CYS A 348 -7.13 3.61 -6.29
C CYS A 348 -6.17 4.64 -6.91
N HIS A 349 -6.30 4.90 -8.22
CA HIS A 349 -5.29 5.60 -9.01
C HIS A 349 -5.79 6.84 -9.74
N ALA A 350 -6.95 7.34 -9.33
CA ALA A 350 -7.48 8.63 -9.73
C ALA A 350 -8.25 9.25 -8.54
N THR A 351 -8.39 10.57 -8.55
CA THR A 351 -9.05 11.34 -7.50
C THR A 351 -10.25 12.08 -8.07
N GLY A 352 -11.34 12.13 -7.31
CA GLY A 352 -12.63 12.71 -7.76
C GLY A 352 -13.28 11.91 -8.88
N VAL A 353 -13.18 10.58 -8.81
CA VAL A 353 -13.66 9.69 -9.87
C VAL A 353 -15.19 9.65 -9.88
N GLU A 354 -15.78 9.75 -11.06
CA GLU A 354 -17.20 9.51 -11.28
C GLU A 354 -17.37 8.48 -12.41
N ILE A 355 -18.18 7.46 -12.14
CA ILE A 355 -18.50 6.42 -13.12
C ILE A 355 -20.01 6.17 -13.24
N ASP A 356 -20.44 5.99 -14.48
CA ASP A 356 -21.69 5.31 -14.81
C ASP A 356 -21.36 3.97 -15.45
N TYR A 357 -22.18 2.96 -15.19
CA TYR A 357 -22.00 1.64 -15.76
C TYR A 357 -23.33 0.95 -16.02
N GLN A 358 -23.31 0.00 -16.95
CA GLN A 358 -24.46 -0.86 -17.27
C GLN A 358 -24.01 -2.31 -17.48
N ASN A 359 -24.95 -3.24 -17.34
CA ASN A 359 -24.73 -4.63 -17.72
C ASN A 359 -25.20 -4.84 -19.15
N PHE A 360 -24.43 -5.59 -19.92
CA PHE A 360 -24.76 -5.94 -21.30
C PHE A 360 -24.72 -7.46 -21.45
N THR A 361 -25.71 -8.00 -22.16
CA THR A 361 -25.75 -9.43 -22.51
C THR A 361 -25.69 -9.55 -24.02
N ASP A 362 -24.66 -10.22 -24.51
CA ASP A 362 -24.42 -10.47 -25.93
C ASP A 362 -24.29 -11.99 -26.14
N GLY A 363 -25.28 -12.57 -26.81
CA GLY A 363 -25.46 -14.02 -26.88
C GLY A 363 -25.55 -14.66 -25.50
N ASP A 364 -24.62 -15.57 -25.21
CA ASP A 364 -24.52 -16.29 -23.93
C ASP A 364 -23.58 -15.61 -22.91
N VAL A 365 -22.92 -14.51 -23.29
CA VAL A 365 -21.98 -13.78 -22.45
C VAL A 365 -22.67 -12.57 -21.81
N THR A 366 -22.42 -12.33 -20.53
CA THR A 366 -22.88 -11.12 -19.84
C THR A 366 -21.68 -10.36 -19.28
N TYR A 367 -21.45 -9.16 -19.83
CA TYR A 367 -20.48 -8.20 -19.33
C TYR A 367 -21.11 -7.37 -18.22
N LYS A 368 -20.54 -7.43 -17.03
CA LYS A 368 -21.06 -6.72 -15.85
C LYS A 368 -20.33 -5.41 -15.63
N ALA A 369 -21.12 -4.37 -15.37
CA ALA A 369 -20.66 -3.01 -15.08
C ALA A 369 -19.66 -2.49 -16.13
N VAL A 370 -20.01 -2.63 -17.40
CA VAL A 370 -19.31 -1.93 -18.48
C VAL A 370 -19.48 -0.44 -18.25
N VAL A 371 -18.37 0.28 -18.14
CA VAL A 371 -18.36 1.72 -17.85
C VAL A 371 -18.84 2.50 -19.07
N THR A 372 -19.90 3.30 -18.89
CA THR A 372 -20.53 4.12 -19.93
C THR A 372 -20.21 5.60 -19.80
N SER A 373 -19.77 6.05 -18.61
CA SER A 373 -19.25 7.39 -18.35
C SER A 373 -18.05 7.28 -17.41
N PHE A 374 -16.99 8.04 -17.67
CA PHE A 374 -15.79 8.09 -16.84
C PHE A 374 -15.28 9.53 -16.80
N ASP A 375 -15.22 10.07 -15.58
CA ASP A 375 -14.63 11.36 -15.27
C ASP A 375 -13.75 11.27 -14.02
N TYR A 376 -12.83 12.21 -13.87
CA TYR A 376 -11.96 12.37 -12.70
C TYR A 376 -11.42 13.81 -12.65
N GLN A 377 -11.05 14.27 -11.46
CA GLN A 377 -10.34 15.55 -11.31
C GLN A 377 -8.85 15.39 -11.56
N ASP A 378 -8.23 14.38 -10.95
CA ASP A 378 -6.81 14.07 -11.13
C ASP A 378 -6.61 12.60 -11.51
N LEU A 379 -5.80 12.34 -12.53
CA LEU A 379 -5.43 10.97 -12.93
C LEU A 379 -4.24 10.48 -12.09
N ASN A 380 -4.33 10.52 -10.75
CA ASN A 380 -3.42 9.96 -9.75
C ASN A 380 -4.04 10.13 -8.35
N VAL A 381 -3.37 9.70 -7.27
CA VAL A 381 -3.79 10.02 -5.89
C VAL A 381 -3.36 11.45 -5.56
N SER A 382 -4.34 12.33 -5.29
CA SER A 382 -4.13 13.71 -4.87
C SER A 382 -4.77 13.99 -3.51
N CYS A 383 -4.70 15.23 -3.04
CA CYS A 383 -5.09 15.68 -1.69
C CYS A 383 -6.44 15.10 -1.24
N GLU A 384 -7.45 15.23 -2.10
CA GLU A 384 -8.84 14.91 -1.79
C GLU A 384 -9.13 13.40 -1.74
N ARG A 385 -8.16 12.57 -2.13
CA ARG A 385 -8.25 11.12 -1.91
C ARG A 385 -8.07 10.75 -0.43
N CYS A 386 -7.39 11.60 0.33
CA CYS A 386 -7.17 11.44 1.77
C CYS A 386 -7.99 12.43 2.62
N HIS A 387 -8.08 13.67 2.14
CA HIS A 387 -8.79 14.76 2.80
C HIS A 387 -10.29 14.83 2.46
N GLY A 388 -10.77 13.92 1.60
CA GLY A 388 -12.14 13.90 1.11
C GLY A 388 -12.45 15.08 0.16
N PRO A 389 -13.70 15.18 -0.33
CA PRO A 389 -14.13 16.27 -1.21
C PRO A 389 -13.98 17.66 -0.55
N GLY A 390 -13.25 18.56 -1.21
CA GLY A 390 -12.79 19.84 -0.65
C GLY A 390 -13.50 21.08 -1.18
N SER A 391 -14.54 20.97 -2.01
CA SER A 391 -15.18 22.15 -2.64
C SER A 391 -15.67 23.20 -1.65
N GLU A 392 -16.30 22.81 -0.54
CA GLU A 392 -16.74 23.75 0.49
C GLU A 392 -15.55 24.45 1.18
N HIS A 393 -14.47 23.70 1.43
CA HIS A 393 -13.24 24.25 1.98
C HIS A 393 -12.58 25.23 1.02
N ALA A 394 -12.45 24.88 -0.26
CA ALA A 394 -11.88 25.76 -1.27
C ALA A 394 -12.67 27.09 -1.40
N ASP A 395 -14.00 27.02 -1.32
CA ASP A 395 -14.87 28.20 -1.43
C ASP A 395 -14.81 29.11 -0.20
N THR A 396 -14.75 28.53 1.00
CA THR A 396 -14.90 29.26 2.27
C THR A 396 -13.58 29.52 3.00
N LYS A 397 -12.55 28.74 2.69
CA LYS A 397 -11.28 28.62 3.43
C LYS A 397 -11.46 28.18 4.88
N ASP A 398 -12.60 27.60 5.21
CA ASP A 398 -12.91 27.08 6.53
C ASP A 398 -12.32 25.67 6.64
N PRO A 399 -11.33 25.44 7.52
CA PRO A 399 -10.73 24.13 7.64
C PRO A 399 -11.72 23.10 8.19
N ALA A 400 -12.82 23.50 8.84
CA ALA A 400 -13.85 22.56 9.33
C ALA A 400 -14.66 21.91 8.19
N LYS A 401 -14.45 22.37 6.95
CA LYS A 401 -15.11 21.86 5.74
C LYS A 401 -14.30 20.82 4.97
N ILE A 402 -13.20 20.33 5.55
CA ILE A 402 -12.34 19.30 4.97
C ILE A 402 -11.91 18.31 6.04
N ILE A 403 -11.58 17.08 5.64
CA ILE A 403 -11.09 16.06 6.57
C ILE A 403 -9.63 16.38 6.93
N SER A 404 -9.31 16.25 8.22
CA SER A 404 -7.96 16.34 8.78
C SER A 404 -7.54 14.96 9.29
N PRO A 405 -6.80 14.16 8.48
CA PRO A 405 -6.46 12.77 8.80
C PRO A 405 -5.83 12.53 10.17
N GLN A 406 -5.04 13.48 10.68
CA GLN A 406 -4.38 13.37 11.99
C GLN A 406 -5.36 13.28 13.17
N TYR A 407 -6.61 13.71 12.99
CA TYR A 407 -7.66 13.69 14.01
C TYR A 407 -8.71 12.60 13.79
N LEU A 408 -8.51 11.73 12.79
CA LEU A 408 -9.34 10.54 12.62
C LEU A 408 -9.12 9.55 13.77
N THR A 409 -10.15 8.75 14.06
CA THR A 409 -9.98 7.56 14.90
C THR A 409 -8.93 6.63 14.30
N ALA A 410 -8.26 5.80 15.10
CA ALA A 410 -7.24 4.88 14.59
C ALA A 410 -7.81 3.90 13.55
N GLN A 411 -9.08 3.49 13.69
CA GLN A 411 -9.76 2.73 12.65
C GLN A 411 -9.86 3.53 11.35
N ALA A 412 -10.45 4.73 11.39
CA ALA A 412 -10.63 5.54 10.18
C ALA A 412 -9.29 5.98 9.55
N GLY A 413 -8.27 6.26 10.35
CA GLY A 413 -6.93 6.57 9.89
C GLY A 413 -6.19 5.39 9.25
N ASN A 414 -6.47 4.16 9.68
CA ASN A 414 -5.96 2.96 9.02
C ASN A 414 -6.76 2.62 7.75
N GLU A 415 -8.08 2.77 7.79
CA GLU A 415 -8.96 2.58 6.62
C GLU A 415 -8.71 3.61 5.51
N LEU A 416 -8.26 4.81 5.85
CA LEU A 416 -7.78 5.83 4.92
C LEU A 416 -6.74 5.25 3.94
N CYS A 417 -5.76 4.50 4.44
CA CYS A 417 -4.74 3.85 3.61
C CYS A 417 -5.31 2.55 3.01
N GLY A 418 -6.13 1.85 3.80
CA GLY A 418 -6.81 0.62 3.41
C GLY A 418 -7.72 0.72 2.19
N GLN A 419 -8.20 1.92 1.84
CA GLN A 419 -8.98 2.12 0.62
C GLN A 419 -8.28 1.61 -0.65
N CYS A 420 -6.94 1.55 -0.63
CA CYS A 420 -6.10 0.91 -1.65
C CYS A 420 -5.28 -0.27 -1.09
N HIS A 421 -4.87 -0.22 0.18
CA HIS A 421 -3.93 -1.16 0.81
C HIS A 421 -4.58 -2.18 1.75
N ALA A 422 -5.82 -2.61 1.48
CA ALA A 422 -6.51 -3.58 2.32
C ALA A 422 -7.00 -4.86 1.63
N ALA A 423 -7.03 -4.90 0.31
CA ALA A 423 -7.56 -6.05 -0.40
C ALA A 423 -6.94 -6.20 -1.78
N HIS A 424 -6.16 -7.27 -1.98
CA HIS A 424 -5.66 -7.64 -3.32
C HIS A 424 -6.79 -8.18 -4.22
N ALA A 425 -7.58 -9.09 -3.64
CA ALA A 425 -8.64 -9.79 -4.34
C ALA A 425 -10.05 -9.39 -3.89
N GLY A 426 -10.16 -8.43 -2.95
CA GLY A 426 -11.45 -7.92 -2.53
C GLY A 426 -12.28 -7.45 -3.70
N LYS A 427 -13.59 -7.68 -3.61
CA LYS A 427 -14.55 -7.20 -4.60
C LYS A 427 -15.63 -6.38 -3.95
N SER A 428 -16.12 -5.38 -4.69
CA SER A 428 -17.20 -4.51 -4.26
C SER A 428 -18.40 -5.29 -3.76
N ALA A 429 -19.02 -4.81 -2.69
CA ALA A 429 -20.30 -5.32 -2.18
C ALA A 429 -21.45 -4.96 -3.12
N THR A 430 -21.48 -3.73 -3.65
CA THR A 430 -22.51 -3.30 -4.62
C THR A 430 -21.90 -2.52 -5.79
N PRO A 431 -21.99 -2.97 -7.05
CA PRO A 431 -22.50 -4.27 -7.47
C PRO A 431 -21.56 -5.38 -7.03
N GLU A 432 -22.15 -6.47 -6.54
CA GLU A 432 -21.39 -7.57 -5.94
C GLU A 432 -20.38 -8.17 -6.93
N GLY A 433 -19.12 -8.30 -6.51
CA GLY A 433 -18.11 -9.05 -7.26
C GLY A 433 -17.45 -8.30 -8.42
N VAL A 434 -17.69 -6.98 -8.56
CA VAL A 434 -17.28 -6.22 -9.73
C VAL A 434 -15.95 -5.48 -9.51
N PHE A 435 -15.96 -4.41 -8.71
CA PHE A 435 -14.84 -3.50 -8.57
C PHE A 435 -13.79 -4.07 -7.61
N LYS A 436 -12.51 -3.86 -7.90
CA LYS A 436 -11.38 -4.29 -7.04
C LYS A 436 -11.00 -3.25 -5.97
N TYR A 437 -11.68 -2.11 -5.97
CA TYR A 437 -11.45 -0.98 -5.08
C TYR A 437 -12.71 -0.68 -4.28
N ALA A 438 -12.58 0.17 -3.26
CA ALA A 438 -13.65 0.54 -2.36
C ALA A 438 -14.70 1.44 -3.04
N PHE A 439 -15.56 0.81 -3.85
CA PHE A 439 -16.75 1.41 -4.45
C PHE A 439 -18.00 0.62 -4.06
N ASP A 440 -19.04 1.35 -3.65
CA ASP A 440 -20.35 0.80 -3.43
C ASP A 440 -21.44 1.74 -3.97
N ALA A 441 -22.22 1.24 -4.93
CA ALA A 441 -23.23 2.01 -5.64
C ALA A 441 -24.39 2.53 -4.75
N THR A 442 -24.57 1.98 -3.55
CA THR A 442 -25.57 2.50 -2.59
C THR A 442 -25.17 3.87 -2.04
N TYR A 443 -23.89 4.24 -2.11
CA TYR A 443 -23.38 5.55 -1.73
C TYR A 443 -23.27 6.54 -2.89
N LYS A 444 -23.78 6.20 -4.09
CA LYS A 444 -23.64 7.06 -5.28
C LYS A 444 -24.26 8.44 -5.13
N ASP A 445 -25.36 8.54 -4.39
CA ASP A 445 -26.06 9.81 -4.09
C ASP A 445 -25.62 10.39 -2.72
N SER A 446 -24.40 10.10 -2.28
CA SER A 446 -23.84 10.58 -1.01
C SER A 446 -22.41 11.10 -1.20
N LEU A 447 -21.82 11.66 -0.13
CA LEU A 447 -20.46 12.20 -0.15
C LEU A 447 -19.46 11.16 -0.69
N GLY A 448 -18.70 11.55 -1.72
CA GLY A 448 -17.76 10.66 -2.41
C GLY A 448 -18.33 9.90 -3.61
N SER A 449 -19.60 10.13 -3.99
CA SER A 449 -20.20 9.64 -5.24
C SER A 449 -20.08 8.12 -5.46
N GLY A 450 -20.21 7.33 -4.39
CA GLY A 450 -20.07 5.87 -4.39
C GLY A 450 -18.69 5.35 -4.00
N TYR A 451 -17.69 6.23 -3.89
CA TYR A 451 -16.34 5.88 -3.42
C TYR A 451 -16.21 6.06 -1.91
N PHE A 452 -15.33 5.27 -1.29
CA PHE A 452 -15.01 5.37 0.13
C PHE A 452 -14.48 6.76 0.50
N VAL A 453 -14.96 7.29 1.64
CA VAL A 453 -14.52 8.56 2.23
C VAL A 453 -14.10 8.29 3.69
N PRO A 454 -12.84 8.56 4.06
CA PRO A 454 -12.29 8.23 5.39
C PRO A 454 -13.10 8.85 6.53
N GLY A 455 -13.36 8.07 7.59
CA GLY A 455 -14.10 8.51 8.79
C GLY A 455 -15.60 8.77 8.58
N VAL A 456 -16.05 8.94 7.32
CA VAL A 456 -17.46 9.05 6.95
C VAL A 456 -18.07 7.67 6.73
N HIS A 457 -17.31 6.80 6.10
CA HIS A 457 -17.67 5.42 5.78
C HIS A 457 -16.81 4.43 6.57
N GLN A 458 -17.27 3.19 6.67
CA GLN A 458 -16.48 2.07 7.19
C GLN A 458 -16.04 1.19 6.02
N LEU A 459 -14.75 0.95 5.87
CA LEU A 459 -14.20 0.29 4.69
C LEU A 459 -14.76 -1.12 4.48
N GLU A 460 -15.11 -1.82 5.57
CA GLU A 460 -15.69 -3.15 5.52
C GLU A 460 -17.01 -3.22 4.73
N THR A 461 -17.76 -2.12 4.64
CA THR A 461 -19.03 -2.11 3.90
C THR A 461 -18.84 -2.11 2.40
N PHE A 462 -17.62 -1.83 1.91
CA PHE A 462 -17.32 -1.74 0.49
C PHE A 462 -16.87 -3.07 -0.10
N TYR A 463 -16.42 -4.03 0.70
CA TYR A 463 -15.89 -5.30 0.23
C TYR A 463 -16.70 -6.49 0.74
N VAL A 464 -16.89 -7.49 -0.11
CA VAL A 464 -17.44 -8.79 0.34
C VAL A 464 -16.40 -9.51 1.19
N ASN A 465 -16.82 -9.96 2.39
CA ASN A 465 -15.98 -10.69 3.34
C ASN A 465 -14.62 -10.02 3.58
N PHE A 466 -14.68 -8.71 3.82
CA PHE A 466 -13.50 -7.91 4.12
C PHE A 466 -12.66 -8.51 5.25
N ASN A 467 -11.35 -8.48 5.07
CA ASN A 467 -10.34 -8.96 6.02
C ASN A 467 -10.46 -10.45 6.41
N GLN A 468 -11.30 -11.23 5.73
CA GLN A 468 -11.32 -12.67 5.91
C GLN A 468 -10.18 -13.30 5.10
N PRO A 469 -9.42 -14.24 5.69
CA PRO A 469 -8.34 -14.92 4.99
C PRO A 469 -8.89 -15.86 3.92
N THR A 470 -8.17 -15.95 2.80
CA THR A 470 -8.37 -16.95 1.76
C THR A 470 -7.02 -17.50 1.30
N LEU A 471 -6.98 -18.81 1.03
CA LEU A 471 -5.79 -19.51 0.54
C LEU A 471 -5.81 -19.70 -0.98
N ASN A 472 -6.84 -19.18 -1.65
CA ASN A 472 -7.09 -19.32 -3.07
C ASN A 472 -7.69 -18.04 -3.65
N ASP A 473 -7.82 -17.96 -4.97
CA ASP A 473 -8.25 -16.74 -5.67
C ASP A 473 -9.78 -16.48 -5.63
N LYS A 474 -10.54 -17.15 -4.75
CA LYS A 474 -11.98 -16.93 -4.60
C LYS A 474 -12.24 -15.81 -3.60
N TRP A 475 -12.41 -14.61 -4.13
CA TRP A 475 -12.76 -13.41 -3.38
C TRP A 475 -14.02 -13.55 -2.48
N GLN A 476 -14.94 -14.47 -2.79
CA GLN A 476 -16.11 -14.72 -1.95
C GLN A 476 -15.76 -15.41 -0.62
N GLU A 477 -14.62 -16.08 -0.52
CA GLU A 477 -14.18 -16.70 0.74
C GLU A 477 -13.53 -15.64 1.65
N GLY A 478 -12.86 -14.64 1.07
CA GLY A 478 -12.30 -13.50 1.79
C GLY A 478 -11.47 -12.58 0.91
N SER A 479 -11.21 -11.36 1.39
CA SER A 479 -10.42 -10.36 0.67
C SER A 479 -8.91 -10.41 0.97
N PHE A 480 -8.51 -11.18 1.98
CA PHE A 480 -7.12 -11.30 2.44
C PHE A 480 -6.47 -12.59 1.93
N HIS A 481 -5.76 -12.51 0.80
CA HIS A 481 -4.91 -13.57 0.25
C HIS A 481 -3.72 -13.81 1.17
N SER A 482 -3.84 -14.82 2.03
CA SER A 482 -2.88 -15.12 3.07
C SER A 482 -2.06 -16.37 2.75
N TRP A 483 -0.93 -16.50 3.44
CA TRP A 483 -0.24 -17.78 3.60
C TRP A 483 -1.11 -18.75 4.40
N PRO A 484 -0.81 -20.07 4.41
CA PRO A 484 -1.62 -21.04 5.14
C PRO A 484 -1.72 -20.79 6.66
N ASP A 485 -0.88 -19.90 7.21
CA ASP A 485 -0.98 -19.45 8.60
C ASP A 485 -2.11 -18.44 8.84
N GLN A 486 -2.69 -17.85 7.79
CA GLN A 486 -3.78 -16.87 7.83
C GLN A 486 -3.45 -15.57 8.57
N VAL A 487 -2.17 -15.30 8.78
CA VAL A 487 -1.66 -14.09 9.44
C VAL A 487 -0.88 -13.23 8.46
N HIS A 488 -0.10 -13.88 7.60
CA HIS A 488 0.81 -13.24 6.67
C HIS A 488 0.23 -13.18 5.27
N SER A 489 0.50 -12.08 4.57
CA SER A 489 0.02 -11.86 3.21
C SER A 489 0.87 -12.55 2.14
N ARG A 490 0.22 -13.13 1.13
CA ARG A 490 0.87 -13.63 -0.09
C ARG A 490 0.98 -12.60 -1.20
N ALA A 491 0.22 -11.51 -1.13
CA ALA A 491 0.07 -10.57 -2.24
C ALA A 491 0.08 -9.10 -1.79
N HIS A 492 0.43 -8.19 -2.69
CA HIS A 492 0.42 -6.75 -2.42
C HIS A 492 -0.96 -6.19 -2.06
N SER A 493 -0.99 -4.92 -1.62
CA SER A 493 -2.23 -4.19 -1.27
C SER A 493 -3.00 -4.81 -0.10
N GLN A 494 -2.30 -5.43 0.84
CA GLN A 494 -2.87 -6.11 2.00
C GLN A 494 -2.18 -5.73 3.31
N GLN A 495 -1.53 -4.57 3.32
CA GLN A 495 -0.85 -4.03 4.49
C GLN A 495 -1.80 -3.78 5.65
N LEU A 496 -3.05 -3.35 5.40
CA LEU A 496 -4.04 -3.14 6.47
C LEU A 496 -4.42 -4.46 7.18
N PRO A 497 -4.84 -5.54 6.50
CA PRO A 497 -5.05 -6.85 7.12
C PRO A 497 -3.90 -7.33 7.99
N GLU A 498 -2.66 -7.23 7.50
CA GLU A 498 -1.47 -7.64 8.27
C GLU A 498 -1.24 -6.75 9.49
N MET A 499 -1.34 -5.43 9.31
CA MET A 499 -1.21 -4.46 10.40
C MET A 499 -2.25 -4.70 11.48
N GLN A 500 -3.48 -5.09 11.11
CA GLN A 500 -4.53 -5.47 12.05
C GLN A 500 -4.21 -6.75 12.86
N GLN A 501 -3.29 -7.60 12.40
CA GLN A 501 -2.76 -8.72 13.19
C GLN A 501 -1.61 -8.30 14.11
N SER A 502 -1.03 -7.11 13.90
CA SER A 502 0.10 -6.62 14.67
C SER A 502 -0.32 -6.07 16.04
N ILE A 503 0.55 -6.25 17.03
CA ILE A 503 0.43 -5.59 18.33
C ILE A 503 0.51 -4.06 18.22
N HIS A 504 1.07 -3.52 17.13
CA HIS A 504 1.24 -2.08 16.93
C HIS A 504 -0.11 -1.36 16.80
N VAL A 505 -1.13 -1.98 16.22
CA VAL A 505 -2.46 -1.35 16.08
C VAL A 505 -3.13 -1.14 17.43
N ASN A 506 -3.08 -2.15 18.30
CA ASN A 506 -3.78 -2.16 19.58
C ASN A 506 -2.85 -2.57 20.71
N ASN A 507 -2.03 -1.63 21.20
CA ASN A 507 -1.23 -1.82 22.40
C ASN A 507 -1.71 -0.94 23.56
N PRO A 508 -1.32 -1.23 24.82
CA PRO A 508 -1.79 -0.48 25.99
C PRO A 508 -1.36 1.00 26.06
N TYR A 509 -0.40 1.42 25.24
CA TYR A 509 0.21 2.75 25.29
C TYR A 509 -0.26 3.65 24.16
N ALA A 510 -0.47 3.09 22.97
CA ALA A 510 -0.87 3.84 21.79
C ALA A 510 -1.69 3.01 20.80
N LYS A 511 -2.53 3.69 20.04
CA LYS A 511 -3.22 3.19 18.84
C LYS A 511 -2.52 3.73 17.61
N LEU A 512 -1.66 2.91 17.01
CA LEU A 512 -0.87 3.32 15.86
C LEU A 512 -1.69 3.22 14.57
N THR A 513 -1.39 4.14 13.65
CA THR A 513 -1.93 4.13 12.29
C THR A 513 -0.80 4.01 11.30
N CYS A 514 -1.11 3.79 10.02
CA CYS A 514 -0.12 3.80 8.95
C CYS A 514 0.77 5.06 9.01
N TYR A 515 0.16 6.23 9.21
CA TYR A 515 0.87 7.51 9.28
C TYR A 515 1.51 7.83 10.65
N SER A 516 1.51 6.88 11.59
CA SER A 516 2.46 6.91 12.72
C SER A 516 3.88 6.59 12.28
N CYS A 517 4.01 5.84 11.18
CA CYS A 517 5.28 5.37 10.65
C CYS A 517 5.58 5.92 9.26
N HIS A 518 4.56 6.27 8.47
CA HIS A 518 4.69 6.78 7.11
C HIS A 518 4.21 8.23 6.99
N ASP A 519 4.63 8.92 5.95
CA ASP A 519 4.02 10.18 5.53
C ASP A 519 3.70 10.14 4.04
N ALA A 520 2.45 10.45 3.69
CA ALA A 520 2.04 10.52 2.30
C ALA A 520 2.46 11.84 1.62
N HIS A 521 2.84 12.86 2.41
CA HIS A 521 3.28 14.17 1.92
C HIS A 521 4.79 14.25 1.66
N SER A 522 5.54 13.22 2.06
CA SER A 522 7.00 13.21 2.01
C SER A 522 7.51 11.99 1.24
N LEU A 523 8.70 12.13 0.68
CA LEU A 523 9.45 11.05 0.06
C LEU A 523 10.34 10.31 1.06
N ASP A 524 10.62 10.92 2.21
CA ASP A 524 11.64 10.44 3.17
C ASP A 524 11.23 9.18 3.95
N ALA A 525 10.20 8.48 3.45
CA ALA A 525 9.60 7.22 3.87
C ALA A 525 8.99 7.22 5.29
N GLY A 526 9.63 7.86 6.26
CA GLY A 526 9.16 8.02 7.64
C GLY A 526 8.04 9.04 7.82
N PRO A 527 7.52 9.21 9.04
CA PRO A 527 6.49 10.21 9.34
C PRO A 527 7.10 11.62 9.34
N ALA A 528 6.29 12.63 8.98
CA ALA A 528 6.71 14.03 8.93
C ALA A 528 7.45 14.48 10.20
N SER A 529 6.88 14.14 11.36
CA SER A 529 7.50 14.34 12.66
C SER A 529 7.02 13.29 13.67
N ILE A 530 7.88 12.94 14.62
CA ILE A 530 7.50 12.24 15.85
C ILE A 530 8.08 12.99 17.03
N GLU A 531 7.26 13.27 18.04
CA GLU A 531 7.74 13.82 19.30
C GLU A 531 7.89 12.72 20.35
N MET A 532 9.05 12.64 20.99
CA MET A 532 9.25 11.78 22.15
C MET A 532 10.29 12.32 23.12
N GLY A 533 10.00 12.28 24.42
CA GLY A 533 10.95 12.68 25.46
C GLY A 533 11.41 14.14 25.36
N GLY A 534 10.61 15.02 24.74
CA GLY A 534 10.96 16.42 24.47
C GLY A 534 11.82 16.65 23.23
N TYR A 535 12.08 15.60 22.44
CA TYR A 535 12.73 15.68 21.13
C TYR A 535 11.69 15.53 20.03
N GLU A 536 11.91 16.23 18.92
CA GLU A 536 11.11 16.16 17.71
C GLU A 536 12.00 15.60 16.58
N PHE A 537 11.61 14.46 16.03
CA PHE A 537 12.31 13.73 14.99
C PHE A 537 11.62 13.99 13.65
N ALA A 538 12.19 14.85 12.81
CA ALA A 538 11.67 15.09 11.48
C ALA A 538 12.06 13.94 10.54
N ASN A 539 11.09 13.37 9.80
CA ASN A 539 11.30 12.28 8.85
C ASN A 539 12.17 11.16 9.43
N ALA A 540 11.74 10.52 10.52
CA ALA A 540 12.52 9.46 11.18
C ALA A 540 12.71 8.24 10.25
N ALA A 541 13.96 7.83 10.01
CA ALA A 541 14.28 6.79 9.02
C ALA A 541 14.05 5.35 9.51
N TYR A 542 13.69 4.45 8.58
CA TYR A 542 13.64 3.00 8.80
C TYR A 542 15.02 2.36 8.87
N SER A 543 15.88 2.67 7.88
CA SER A 543 17.12 1.94 7.59
C SER A 543 18.14 1.98 8.72
N ASN A 544 18.14 3.04 9.53
CA ASN A 544 19.06 3.21 10.65
C ASN A 544 18.43 2.84 12.02
N ASN A 545 17.23 2.24 12.04
CA ASN A 545 16.43 1.93 13.24
C ASN A 545 15.88 3.14 14.02
N THR A 546 16.08 4.39 13.59
CA THR A 546 15.63 5.57 14.33
C THR A 546 14.13 5.51 14.57
N LEU A 547 13.33 5.29 13.51
CA LEU A 547 11.87 5.24 13.62
C LEU A 547 11.40 4.27 14.72
N CYS A 548 11.94 3.05 14.71
CA CYS A 548 11.57 2.03 15.69
C CYS A 548 12.04 2.42 17.09
N LEU A 549 13.30 2.86 17.21
CA LEU A 549 13.90 3.18 18.50
C LEU A 549 13.32 4.44 19.13
N VAL A 550 12.71 5.35 18.37
CA VAL A 550 11.98 6.49 18.96
C VAL A 550 11.00 5.97 20.01
N CYS A 551 10.15 4.99 19.68
CA CYS A 551 9.20 4.41 20.62
C CYS A 551 9.78 3.31 21.52
N HIS A 552 10.67 2.46 20.97
CA HIS A 552 11.14 1.26 21.68
C HIS A 552 12.32 1.53 22.63
N ALA A 553 13.07 2.62 22.47
CA ALA A 553 14.08 3.02 23.45
C ALA A 553 13.43 3.23 24.81
N THR A 554 14.22 3.08 25.88
CA THR A 554 13.77 3.12 27.29
C THR A 554 12.83 1.98 27.72
N HIS A 555 12.48 1.06 26.81
CA HIS A 555 11.59 -0.07 27.09
C HIS A 555 12.24 -1.42 26.82
N GLY A 556 11.87 -2.43 27.62
CA GLY A 556 12.19 -3.83 27.36
C GLY A 556 13.67 -4.09 27.05
N PRO A 557 14.02 -4.78 25.94
CA PRO A 557 15.40 -5.04 25.53
C PRO A 557 16.26 -3.78 25.31
N PHE A 558 15.62 -2.63 25.07
CA PHE A 558 16.26 -1.36 24.78
C PHE A 558 16.14 -0.35 25.94
N ALA A 559 15.85 -0.82 27.16
CA ALA A 559 15.73 0.03 28.35
C ALA A 559 16.98 0.86 28.67
N ASP A 560 18.15 0.40 28.24
CA ASP A 560 19.44 1.10 28.43
C ASP A 560 19.74 2.14 27.33
N ILE A 561 18.87 2.27 26.31
CA ILE A 561 18.97 3.30 25.26
C ILE A 561 18.10 4.48 25.66
N SER A 562 18.70 5.67 25.73
CA SER A 562 17.97 6.91 26.00
C SER A 562 17.40 7.51 24.70
N ILE A 563 16.38 8.36 24.83
CA ILE A 563 15.87 9.12 23.67
C ILE A 563 16.95 10.05 23.09
N GLU A 564 17.86 10.58 23.93
CA GLU A 564 19.01 11.35 23.46
C GLU A 564 19.94 10.51 22.56
N ASP A 565 20.16 9.22 22.88
CA ASP A 565 20.94 8.33 22.00
C ASP A 565 20.31 8.20 20.61
N VAL A 566 18.97 8.14 20.55
CA VAL A 566 18.22 8.07 19.29
C VAL A 566 18.28 9.41 18.54
N ALA A 567 18.17 10.53 19.25
CA ALA A 567 18.33 11.87 18.68
C ALA A 567 19.73 12.05 18.06
N VAL A 568 20.76 11.61 18.77
CA VAL A 568 22.13 11.59 18.27
C VAL A 568 22.24 10.73 17.01
N LEU A 569 21.63 9.53 16.98
CA LEU A 569 21.64 8.65 15.81
C LEU A 569 21.00 9.29 14.57
N GLN A 570 19.83 9.92 14.74
CA GLN A 570 19.15 10.65 13.66
C GLN A 570 20.05 11.77 13.10
N ASN A 571 20.59 12.62 13.99
CA ASN A 571 21.45 13.75 13.60
C ASN A 571 22.71 13.31 12.85
N ASP A 572 23.30 12.21 13.28
CA ASP A 572 24.52 11.62 12.73
C ASP A 572 24.32 10.99 11.34
N THR A 573 23.07 10.81 10.91
CA THR A 573 22.72 10.46 9.52
C THR A 573 22.35 11.68 8.68
N GLY A 574 22.58 12.90 9.21
CA GLY A 574 22.29 14.16 8.55
C GLY A 574 20.83 14.58 8.58
N ARG A 575 19.97 13.84 9.31
CA ARG A 575 18.55 14.19 9.47
C ARG A 575 18.32 15.13 10.65
N VAL A 576 17.23 15.88 10.59
CA VAL A 576 16.94 16.91 11.59
C VAL A 576 16.31 16.30 12.84
N VAL A 577 16.81 16.72 13.99
CA VAL A 577 16.17 16.52 15.29
C VAL A 577 16.22 17.85 16.05
N SER A 578 15.11 18.21 16.67
CA SER A 578 14.96 19.44 17.46
C SER A 578 14.58 19.12 18.91
N GLN A 579 14.83 20.07 19.80
CA GLN A 579 14.29 20.09 21.15
C GLN A 579 13.76 21.49 21.42
N GLU A 580 12.50 21.59 21.84
CA GLU A 580 11.79 22.88 22.03
C GLU A 580 11.86 23.79 20.77
N GLY A 581 11.78 23.18 19.58
CA GLY A 581 11.87 23.88 18.29
C GLY A 581 13.28 24.34 17.89
N VAL A 582 14.31 23.99 18.66
CA VAL A 582 15.71 24.31 18.36
C VAL A 582 16.41 23.09 17.76
N PRO A 583 16.90 23.15 16.50
CA PRO A 583 17.67 22.06 15.90
C PRO A 583 18.93 21.74 16.71
N LEU A 584 19.21 20.45 16.89
CA LEU A 584 20.36 19.97 17.63
C LEU A 584 21.51 19.58 16.69
N ALA A 585 22.72 19.65 17.21
CA ALA A 585 23.93 19.14 16.58
C ALA A 585 24.84 18.53 17.65
N PHE A 586 25.39 17.37 17.36
CA PHE A 586 26.22 16.62 18.31
C PHE A 586 27.66 16.49 17.83
N GLU A 587 28.61 16.36 18.76
CA GLU A 587 30.01 16.08 18.43
C GLU A 587 30.17 14.62 17.94
N ASP A 588 31.08 14.38 16.98
CA ASP A 588 31.39 13.05 16.44
C ASP A 588 31.66 12.00 17.54
N THR A 589 32.27 12.41 18.66
CA THR A 589 32.54 11.51 19.78
C THR A 589 31.26 11.07 20.50
N THR A 590 30.27 11.96 20.62
CA THR A 590 28.96 11.63 21.19
C THR A 590 28.22 10.69 20.26
N ALA A 591 28.27 10.99 18.97
CA ALA A 591 27.70 10.18 17.89
C ALA A 591 28.23 8.75 17.88
N PHE A 592 29.56 8.60 17.90
CA PHE A 592 30.23 7.30 18.02
C PHE A 592 29.80 6.51 19.27
N LEU A 593 29.70 7.18 20.42
CA LEU A 593 29.30 6.52 21.66
C LEU A 593 27.84 6.06 21.64
N ALA A 594 26.93 6.87 21.09
CA ALA A 594 25.52 6.53 20.93
C ALA A 594 25.36 5.33 19.97
N ARG A 595 25.99 5.37 18.78
CA ARG A 595 26.01 4.24 17.84
C ARG A 595 26.50 2.96 18.51
N ASN A 596 27.59 3.01 19.28
CA ASN A 596 28.11 1.84 19.98
C ASN A 596 27.19 1.35 21.12
N ARG A 597 26.45 2.23 21.81
CA ARG A 597 25.43 1.80 22.79
C ARG A 597 24.28 1.08 22.09
N ILE A 598 23.76 1.67 21.01
CA ILE A 598 22.66 1.10 20.21
C ILE A 598 23.07 -0.24 19.61
N ALA A 599 24.23 -0.32 18.95
CA ALA A 599 24.78 -1.56 18.39
C ALA A 599 24.88 -2.68 19.45
N ARG A 600 25.32 -2.36 20.67
CA ARG A 600 25.41 -3.34 21.78
C ARG A 600 24.04 -3.78 22.28
N ALA A 601 23.08 -2.87 22.38
CA ALA A 601 21.72 -3.21 22.79
C ALA A 601 21.04 -4.10 21.73
N VAL A 602 21.15 -3.74 20.45
CA VAL A 602 20.66 -4.55 19.34
C VAL A 602 21.34 -5.92 19.32
N ALA A 603 22.67 -6.00 19.44
CA ALA A 603 23.39 -7.27 19.51
C ALA A 603 22.93 -8.14 20.70
N LYS A 604 22.68 -7.54 21.87
CA LYS A 604 22.16 -8.26 23.04
C LYS A 604 20.74 -8.77 22.79
N HIS A 605 19.89 -7.97 22.16
CA HIS A 605 18.55 -8.39 21.76
C HIS A 605 18.61 -9.56 20.76
N MET A 606 19.39 -9.42 19.69
CA MET A 606 19.63 -10.49 18.71
C MET A 606 20.20 -11.76 19.35
N GLN A 607 21.06 -11.64 20.37
CA GLN A 607 21.55 -12.80 21.13
C GLN A 607 20.45 -13.51 21.90
N ALA A 608 19.56 -12.75 22.52
CA ALA A 608 18.49 -13.28 23.35
C ALA A 608 17.41 -13.97 22.50
N GLU A 609 17.03 -13.35 21.39
CA GLU A 609 15.91 -13.82 20.57
C GLU A 609 16.33 -14.78 19.44
N ALA A 610 17.50 -14.57 18.83
CA ALA A 610 17.95 -15.32 17.66
C ALA A 610 19.32 -16.00 17.81
N GLY A 611 19.98 -15.85 18.97
CA GLY A 611 21.31 -16.40 19.19
C GLY A 611 22.44 -15.71 18.40
N MET A 612 22.19 -14.51 17.86
CA MET A 612 23.07 -13.80 16.91
C MET A 612 23.91 -12.68 17.55
N GLY A 613 24.26 -12.78 18.83
CA GLY A 613 24.97 -11.70 19.55
C GLY A 613 26.40 -11.41 19.11
N GLY A 614 27.01 -12.37 18.40
CA GLY A 614 28.34 -12.20 17.81
C GLY A 614 28.33 -11.56 16.41
N ALA A 615 27.15 -11.33 15.83
CA ALA A 615 27.03 -10.73 14.51
C ALA A 615 27.37 -9.22 14.58
N LEU A 616 27.95 -8.71 13.50
CA LEU A 616 28.26 -7.28 13.39
C LEU A 616 26.95 -6.51 13.17
N TYR A 617 26.80 -5.40 13.89
CA TYR A 617 25.71 -4.46 13.66
C TYR A 617 26.03 -3.63 12.42
N MET A 618 25.33 -3.92 11.32
CA MET A 618 25.53 -3.34 9.99
C MET A 618 24.16 -2.99 9.37
N PRO A 619 23.35 -2.14 10.03
CA PRO A 619 21.95 -1.93 9.64
C PRO A 619 21.78 -1.31 8.24
N ASP A 620 22.80 -0.60 7.76
CA ASP A 620 22.80 0.12 6.49
C ASP A 620 23.48 -0.69 5.35
N ASP A 621 23.95 -1.91 5.60
CA ASP A 621 24.56 -2.74 4.55
C ASP A 621 23.45 -3.45 3.74
N PRO A 622 23.22 -3.10 2.47
CA PRO A 622 22.13 -3.68 1.69
C PRO A 622 22.31 -5.19 1.43
N ASN A 623 23.53 -5.72 1.53
CA ASN A 623 23.78 -7.15 1.31
C ASN A 623 23.72 -7.96 2.61
N MET A 624 23.87 -7.30 3.75
CA MET A 624 23.91 -7.93 5.06
C MET A 624 23.43 -6.94 6.14
N PRO A 625 22.14 -6.54 6.12
CA PRO A 625 21.57 -5.50 6.98
C PRO A 625 21.37 -5.97 8.44
N VAL A 626 22.35 -6.69 8.99
CA VAL A 626 22.23 -7.36 10.28
C VAL A 626 22.07 -6.33 11.39
N GLY A 627 20.98 -6.48 12.15
CA GLY A 627 20.60 -5.55 13.21
C GLY A 627 19.72 -4.40 12.75
N ASN A 628 19.39 -4.32 11.46
CA ASN A 628 18.28 -3.49 10.99
C ASN A 628 16.94 -4.10 11.45
N CYS A 629 16.11 -3.29 12.10
CA CYS A 629 14.81 -3.71 12.62
C CYS A 629 13.86 -4.16 11.49
N THR A 630 13.80 -3.44 10.37
CA THR A 630 12.87 -3.76 9.28
C THR A 630 13.29 -5.00 8.52
N SER A 631 14.59 -5.28 8.39
CA SER A 631 15.06 -6.53 7.75
C SER A 631 14.61 -7.79 8.50
N CYS A 632 14.54 -7.74 9.83
CA CYS A 632 14.09 -8.88 10.64
C CYS A 632 12.57 -8.89 10.84
N HIS A 633 11.98 -7.74 11.18
CA HIS A 633 10.58 -7.65 11.63
C HIS A 633 9.60 -7.28 10.51
N MET A 634 10.07 -6.82 9.36
CA MET A 634 9.25 -6.49 8.19
C MET A 634 9.79 -7.22 6.96
N ALA A 635 10.14 -8.51 7.13
CA ALA A 635 10.69 -9.32 6.05
C ALA A 635 9.79 -9.30 4.81
N GLN A 636 10.40 -9.31 3.62
CA GLN A 636 9.66 -9.33 2.36
C GLN A 636 9.11 -10.75 2.11
N ILE A 637 7.81 -10.94 2.39
CA ILE A 637 7.15 -12.25 2.40
C ILE A 637 6.09 -12.41 1.30
N GLY A 638 5.55 -11.31 0.78
CA GLY A 638 4.52 -11.32 -0.26
C GLY A 638 5.08 -10.99 -1.63
N LYS A 639 4.27 -11.13 -2.69
CA LYS A 639 4.62 -10.73 -4.06
C LYS A 639 3.63 -9.72 -4.65
N LEU A 640 4.07 -8.99 -5.66
CA LEU A 640 3.29 -7.92 -6.29
C LEU A 640 2.26 -8.39 -7.34
N GLN A 641 2.06 -9.68 -7.66
CA GLN A 641 1.04 -10.09 -8.65
C GLN A 641 0.44 -11.51 -8.48
N ASP A 642 -0.79 -11.70 -8.98
CA ASP A 642 -1.54 -12.97 -9.18
C ASP A 642 -0.89 -13.93 -10.21
N VAL A 643 0.44 -14.03 -10.25
CA VAL A 643 1.14 -14.93 -11.18
C VAL A 643 1.97 -15.91 -10.36
N ASN A 644 1.74 -17.20 -10.61
CA ASN A 644 2.48 -18.29 -10.01
C ASN A 644 3.68 -18.61 -10.90
N ASP A 645 4.73 -17.80 -10.76
CA ASP A 645 6.00 -17.93 -11.46
C ASP A 645 7.14 -17.59 -10.49
N ASP A 646 8.21 -18.38 -10.52
CA ASP A 646 9.34 -18.26 -9.58
C ASP A 646 10.16 -16.98 -9.84
N ALA A 647 10.03 -16.40 -11.03
CA ALA A 647 10.70 -15.15 -11.42
C ALA A 647 10.19 -13.88 -10.71
N GLN A 648 9.27 -14.01 -9.75
CA GLN A 648 8.84 -12.90 -8.89
C GLN A 648 9.40 -12.98 -7.48
N TYR A 649 10.26 -13.95 -7.21
CA TYR A 649 11.03 -14.05 -5.98
C TYR A 649 12.50 -13.84 -6.28
N HIS A 650 13.21 -13.25 -5.33
CA HIS A 650 14.66 -13.28 -5.35
C HIS A 650 15.11 -14.68 -4.93
N LEU A 651 15.77 -15.41 -5.83
CA LEU A 651 16.33 -16.73 -5.56
C LEU A 651 17.83 -16.64 -5.28
N ALA A 652 18.30 -17.43 -4.32
CA ALA A 652 19.72 -17.53 -4.00
C ALA A 652 20.11 -18.97 -3.59
N PRO A 653 21.40 -19.34 -3.63
CA PRO A 653 21.83 -20.68 -3.29
C PRO A 653 21.50 -21.02 -1.83
N ASP A 654 20.90 -22.18 -1.60
CA ASP A 654 20.79 -22.77 -0.27
C ASP A 654 22.14 -23.33 0.21
N SER A 655 22.17 -23.90 1.43
CA SER A 655 23.38 -24.52 1.99
C SER A 655 23.94 -25.71 1.19
N ASN A 656 23.18 -26.27 0.25
CA ASN A 656 23.58 -27.35 -0.64
C ASN A 656 23.99 -26.82 -2.04
N GLY A 657 23.85 -25.51 -2.29
CA GLY A 657 24.11 -24.89 -3.58
C GLY A 657 22.98 -25.02 -4.59
N LEU A 658 21.76 -25.34 -4.14
CA LEU A 658 20.55 -25.42 -4.97
C LEU A 658 19.79 -24.09 -4.95
N SER A 659 18.96 -23.85 -5.96
CA SER A 659 18.14 -22.62 -6.04
C SER A 659 17.08 -22.65 -4.95
N ALA A 660 16.83 -21.51 -4.29
CA ALA A 660 15.84 -21.43 -3.23
C ALA A 660 15.38 -19.98 -3.01
N VAL A 661 14.18 -19.82 -2.46
CA VAL A 661 13.62 -18.50 -2.14
C VAL A 661 14.45 -17.81 -1.07
N ALA A 662 15.00 -16.64 -1.42
CA ALA A 662 15.69 -15.75 -0.52
C ALA A 662 14.75 -14.68 0.03
N GLU A 663 14.04 -13.94 -0.84
CA GLU A 663 13.16 -12.83 -0.46
C GLU A 663 11.97 -12.68 -1.44
N GLY A 664 10.86 -12.14 -0.92
CA GLY A 664 9.70 -11.69 -1.71
C GLY A 664 9.85 -10.23 -2.17
N ASN A 665 8.73 -9.53 -2.39
CA ASN A 665 8.71 -8.13 -2.85
C ASN A 665 7.92 -7.21 -1.90
N VAL A 666 7.09 -7.79 -1.04
CA VAL A 666 6.19 -7.04 -0.15
C VAL A 666 6.58 -7.33 1.28
N ALA A 667 7.00 -6.28 2.00
CA ALA A 667 7.32 -6.32 3.42
C ALA A 667 6.08 -6.68 4.25
N SER A 668 6.25 -7.61 5.20
CA SER A 668 5.25 -7.94 6.22
C SER A 668 4.94 -6.71 7.07
N HIS A 669 3.65 -6.43 7.28
CA HIS A 669 3.18 -5.44 8.25
C HIS A 669 2.65 -6.09 9.54
N VAL A 670 2.99 -7.35 9.80
CA VAL A 670 2.69 -8.02 11.08
C VAL A 670 3.70 -7.61 12.17
N PHE A 671 4.91 -7.20 11.77
CA PHE A 671 6.03 -6.77 12.64
C PHE A 671 6.66 -7.87 13.50
N ASP A 672 6.55 -9.13 13.07
CA ASP A 672 7.13 -10.30 13.72
C ASP A 672 8.30 -10.89 12.92
N ILE A 673 8.96 -11.89 13.51
CA ILE A 673 9.99 -12.67 12.81
C ILE A 673 9.32 -13.90 12.22
N VAL A 674 9.39 -14.02 10.89
CA VAL A 674 9.04 -15.26 10.21
C VAL A 674 10.22 -16.20 10.32
N TRP A 675 10.08 -17.26 11.12
CA TRP A 675 11.15 -18.23 11.34
C TRP A 675 11.24 -19.23 10.17
N PRO A 676 12.44 -19.72 9.81
CA PRO A 676 12.60 -20.74 8.77
C PRO A 676 11.76 -22.00 9.05
N ALA A 677 11.63 -22.40 10.33
CA ALA A 677 10.78 -23.52 10.71
C ALA A 677 9.30 -23.29 10.40
N GLN A 678 8.79 -22.07 10.62
CA GLN A 678 7.42 -21.69 10.28
C GLN A 678 7.21 -21.71 8.77
N SER A 679 8.14 -21.15 7.99
CA SER A 679 8.06 -21.23 6.52
C SER A 679 8.12 -22.67 6.01
N SER A 680 8.99 -23.51 6.58
CA SER A 680 9.21 -24.89 6.10
C SER A 680 7.97 -25.79 6.21
N VAL A 681 7.11 -25.55 7.21
CA VAL A 681 5.89 -26.33 7.39
C VAL A 681 4.76 -25.89 6.45
N LEU A 682 4.88 -24.72 5.83
CA LEU A 682 3.91 -24.20 4.87
C LEU A 682 4.18 -24.69 3.44
N ARG A 683 5.34 -25.31 3.20
CA ARG A 683 5.70 -25.93 1.92
C ARG A 683 4.65 -26.95 1.49
N ASN A 684 4.42 -27.04 0.17
CA ASN A 684 3.59 -28.08 -0.42
C ASN A 684 4.03 -29.48 0.05
N ALA A 685 3.09 -30.24 0.61
CA ALA A 685 3.36 -31.56 1.15
C ALA A 685 3.69 -32.62 0.08
N ASP A 686 3.38 -32.34 -1.20
CA ASP A 686 3.85 -33.10 -2.36
C ASP A 686 4.97 -32.33 -3.06
N PRO A 687 6.25 -32.69 -2.82
CA PRO A 687 7.38 -32.01 -3.45
C PRO A 687 7.36 -32.06 -4.98
N SER A 688 6.68 -33.05 -5.59
CA SER A 688 6.61 -33.15 -7.06
C SER A 688 5.66 -32.14 -7.70
N ALA A 689 4.83 -31.49 -6.87
CA ALA A 689 3.90 -30.44 -7.25
C ALA A 689 4.18 -29.12 -6.51
N GLY A 690 5.23 -29.08 -5.68
CA GLY A 690 5.66 -27.88 -4.97
C GLY A 690 6.47 -26.99 -5.90
N HIS A 691 6.30 -25.68 -5.67
CA HIS A 691 7.05 -24.64 -6.36
C HIS A 691 7.64 -23.65 -5.37
N ASP A 692 8.68 -22.93 -5.76
CA ASP A 692 9.27 -21.87 -4.93
C ASP A 692 8.24 -20.79 -4.55
N TYR A 693 7.30 -20.46 -5.43
CA TYR A 693 6.18 -19.56 -5.09
C TYR A 693 5.15 -20.11 -4.07
N ASP A 694 5.28 -21.36 -3.64
CA ASP A 694 4.49 -21.95 -2.54
C ASP A 694 5.19 -21.81 -1.17
N ILE A 695 6.41 -21.30 -1.13
CA ILE A 695 7.17 -21.05 0.10
C ILE A 695 6.96 -19.62 0.56
N MET A 696 6.57 -19.45 1.82
CA MET A 696 6.64 -18.15 2.49
C MET A 696 8.11 -17.78 2.71
N PRO A 697 8.65 -16.71 2.10
CA PRO A 697 9.97 -16.20 2.45
C PRO A 697 10.07 -15.94 3.96
N ASN A 698 11.27 -15.92 4.52
CA ASN A 698 11.45 -15.76 5.96
C ASN A 698 12.47 -14.67 6.30
N SER A 699 12.47 -14.22 7.55
CA SER A 699 13.34 -13.13 8.01
C SER A 699 14.84 -13.46 7.98
N CYS A 700 15.21 -14.73 7.77
CA CYS A 700 16.59 -15.18 7.80
C CYS A 700 17.16 -15.49 6.40
N SER A 701 16.31 -15.77 5.41
CA SER A 701 16.72 -16.29 4.10
C SER A 701 17.50 -15.30 3.24
N ALA A 702 17.33 -13.99 3.47
CA ALA A 702 18.16 -12.95 2.85
C ALA A 702 19.65 -13.18 3.16
N CYS A 703 19.98 -13.42 4.43
CA CYS A 703 21.37 -13.49 4.91
C CYS A 703 21.92 -14.91 5.07
N HIS A 704 21.06 -15.92 5.24
CA HIS A 704 21.46 -17.26 5.66
C HIS A 704 21.03 -18.32 4.65
N ASP A 705 22.01 -18.94 4.00
CA ASP A 705 21.84 -20.03 3.02
C ASP A 705 21.06 -21.24 3.58
N PHE A 706 21.29 -21.63 4.84
CA PHE A 706 20.56 -22.72 5.50
C PHE A 706 19.10 -22.39 5.81
N SER A 707 18.72 -21.11 5.75
CA SER A 707 17.35 -20.64 5.96
C SER A 707 16.59 -20.45 4.65
N ARG A 708 17.26 -20.55 3.50
CA ARG A 708 16.62 -20.54 2.18
C ARG A 708 15.98 -21.91 1.95
N ILE A 709 14.72 -21.90 1.57
CA ILE A 709 13.91 -23.12 1.42
C ILE A 709 13.45 -23.17 -0.02
N SER A 710 13.83 -24.24 -0.71
CA SER A 710 13.26 -24.57 -2.02
C SER A 710 11.87 -25.20 -1.83
N GLY A 711 10.92 -24.72 -2.61
CA GLY A 711 9.63 -25.37 -2.84
C GLY A 711 9.70 -26.46 -3.91
N ASP A 712 10.66 -26.33 -4.83
CA ASP A 712 10.94 -27.24 -5.93
C ASP A 712 11.53 -28.60 -5.46
N ALA A 713 11.48 -29.58 -6.36
CA ALA A 713 11.92 -30.96 -6.08
C ALA A 713 13.43 -31.20 -6.32
N ASP A 714 14.21 -30.13 -6.38
CA ASP A 714 15.59 -30.08 -6.86
C ASP A 714 16.64 -30.77 -5.98
#